data_AF-F0XS46-F1
#
_entry.id   AF-F0XS46-F1
#
_cell.length_a   1.000
_cell.length_b   1.000
_cell.length_c   1.000
_cell.angle_alpha   90.00
_cell.angle_beta   90.00
_cell.angle_gamma   90.00
#
_symmetry.space_group_name_H-M   'P 1'
#
loop_
_entity.id
_entity.type
_entity.pdbx_description
1 polymer ?
#
loop_
_entity_poly.entity_id
_entity_poly.type
_entity_poly.pdbx_seq_one_letter_code
_entity_poly.pdbx_strand_id
1 'polypeptide(L)'
;MMPPHLLRFGLWALHTTALVSAAPSFPLRRSPADYAVSVPLDLSAVLNNKAFGTYAGEAAFDPLNQSFPAPNFDTTDFVSPDTGIAYSFPGYTGPGVADNLICARQTISVVPSRYFSVSFLVAADVESTTVTDNVTFTFSDNSTTQYQLRSLNYYNFLAINRGVIIFPSRFTSNSTNYNTSHIFERTAALPSHKELTSITLPSTTNTTSGRLHIFAVSLLKASGVVVQDVRPTQKWLASGSQIVEVTVVNGGDACVAGGGLTAAIKAAGFTTVESGHVKRLCPGDQKTVQVGVGQQKERLSSGPATCNIEVSLINNDNGRSETQTFPGVEFGLLPAWTEDLSTLAKHESPDWFNDAKFGIFIHWGPYSVTGWGNSSPYESYAEWFWWYSTHHPQADRSDFYDYRLRTFGSEWVYDDTFSNFTAAKFDAKAWVDLFAGAGAKYFVLTTKHHDGFALFDTATTSNRSSLHYGPKRDLLLELFDAAEKYQPELKRGTYFSLPEWFNPDFGPYGFDQFSTASTVSWPGIEAKNPYTNKTEPYTGHVPIGDFISDLMVPQMSLLAYNYNTDLMWCDCGAANGTAGFAADWWNHARTQNRQVAINSRCGLAETSDFDTPEYQTFSVAQRTKWESNQGIDPYSYGYNRATAPAAYMTASKIVYTLVDMVSKNGNLLLDIGPKPDGTIDDTEVAHLLDAGNWIHAHAEAIYNTTYWFVQSELLSGPDVRFTQTNDAFFILFLETPVPDFDGFVSIEAPIPILEGDVITLLGVSDTALQWTYASTSAAGSTLRISVSNDVLAMETYCWVFKVLYS
;
A
#
# COMPACT_ATOMS: atom_id res chain seq x y z
N MET A 1 16.40 23.04 -49.04
CA MET A 1 17.76 22.43 -49.04
C MET A 1 18.46 22.89 -47.78
N MET A 2 18.92 21.92 -46.98
CA MET A 2 19.61 22.02 -45.69
C MET A 2 18.81 22.58 -44.48
N PRO A 3 18.65 21.77 -43.40
CA PRO A 3 18.05 22.17 -42.13
C PRO A 3 19.13 22.64 -41.13
N PRO A 4 18.78 23.59 -40.25
CA PRO A 4 19.14 23.52 -38.84
C PRO A 4 17.87 23.84 -38.01
N HIS A 5 17.46 23.10 -37.00
CA HIS A 5 18.16 22.92 -35.73
C HIS A 5 17.63 21.64 -35.06
N LEU A 6 18.57 20.81 -34.60
CA LEU A 6 18.30 19.77 -33.60
C LEU A 6 17.69 20.44 -32.36
N LEU A 7 16.41 20.19 -32.11
CA LEU A 7 15.83 20.33 -30.77
C LEU A 7 16.59 19.36 -29.87
N ARG A 8 17.33 19.94 -28.92
CA ARG A 8 17.97 19.22 -27.83
C ARG A 8 16.85 18.49 -27.10
N PHE A 9 16.78 17.17 -27.29
CA PHE A 9 16.35 16.30 -26.22
C PHE A 9 17.15 16.74 -24.98
N GLY A 10 16.46 17.24 -23.97
CA GLY A 10 16.91 17.02 -22.62
C GLY A 10 16.90 15.51 -22.43
N LEU A 11 17.96 14.83 -22.89
CA LEU A 11 18.46 13.68 -22.16
C LEU A 11 18.71 14.22 -20.76
N TRP A 12 17.71 14.10 -19.90
CA TRP A 12 18.03 13.80 -18.53
C TRP A 12 18.90 12.55 -18.64
N ALA A 13 20.17 12.70 -18.27
CA ALA A 13 20.97 11.56 -17.90
C ALA A 13 20.24 10.94 -16.71
N LEU A 14 19.25 10.08 -17.00
CA LEU A 14 18.81 9.03 -16.11
C LEU A 14 20.11 8.38 -15.70
N HIS A 15 20.45 8.54 -14.42
CA HIS A 15 21.55 7.81 -13.85
C HIS A 15 21.30 6.34 -14.22
N THR A 16 22.23 5.75 -14.97
CA THR A 16 22.17 4.34 -15.41
C THR A 16 22.43 3.39 -14.24
N THR A 17 21.95 3.75 -13.06
CA THR A 17 22.21 3.09 -11.80
C THR A 17 20.95 2.37 -11.35
N ALA A 18 21.04 1.06 -11.07
CA ALA A 18 20.07 0.45 -10.16
C ALA A 18 20.13 1.19 -8.83
N LEU A 19 18.96 1.54 -8.32
CA LEU A 19 18.78 2.21 -7.05
C LEU A 19 18.15 1.17 -6.14
N VAL A 20 18.94 0.62 -5.20
CA VAL A 20 18.34 0.04 -3.99
C VAL A 20 17.50 1.17 -3.40
N SER A 21 16.22 0.88 -3.14
CA SER A 21 15.23 1.88 -2.68
C SER A 21 15.89 2.90 -1.75
N ALA A 22 16.09 4.12 -2.24
CA ALA A 22 16.89 5.21 -1.64
C ALA A 22 17.89 4.85 -0.52
N ALA A 23 18.91 4.06 -0.87
CA ALA A 23 20.18 4.15 -0.18
C ALA A 23 21.21 4.73 -1.17
N PRO A 24 21.53 6.05 -1.13
CA PRO A 24 22.86 6.48 -1.54
C PRO A 24 23.86 5.57 -0.82
N SER A 25 25.01 5.31 -1.43
CA SER A 25 26.09 4.47 -0.88
C SER A 25 26.30 4.74 0.63
N PHE A 26 25.59 4.01 1.47
CA PHE A 26 25.65 4.15 2.92
C PHE A 26 26.55 3.04 3.42
N PRO A 27 27.42 3.32 4.40
CA PRO A 27 28.09 2.25 5.11
C PRO A 27 27.01 1.32 5.66
N LEU A 28 27.13 0.05 5.29
CA LEU A 28 26.25 -1.05 5.65
C LEU A 28 25.80 -0.94 7.12
N ARG A 29 24.48 -0.78 7.35
CA ARG A 29 23.89 -0.91 8.69
C ARG A 29 24.11 -2.35 9.13
N ARG A 30 25.11 -2.57 9.98
CA ARG A 30 25.29 -3.87 10.64
C ARG A 30 24.61 -3.78 12.00
N SER A 31 23.53 -4.57 12.19
CA SER A 31 23.11 -4.93 13.55
C SER A 31 24.35 -5.47 14.30
N PRO A 32 24.57 -5.08 15.56
CA PRO A 32 25.66 -5.66 16.35
C PRO A 32 25.54 -7.19 16.34
N ALA A 33 26.67 -7.85 16.07
CA ALA A 33 26.77 -9.29 15.77
C ALA A 33 26.29 -10.24 16.89
N ASP A 34 25.87 -9.72 18.04
CA ASP A 34 25.67 -10.50 19.26
C ASP A 34 24.20 -10.62 19.72
N TYR A 35 23.24 -9.89 19.13
CA TYR A 35 21.87 -9.79 19.66
C TYR A 35 20.76 -10.29 18.70
N ALA A 36 20.64 -9.66 17.53
CA ALA A 36 19.78 -10.08 16.43
C ALA A 36 20.64 -10.26 15.18
N VAL A 37 20.81 -11.50 14.73
CA VAL A 37 21.81 -11.89 13.73
C VAL A 37 21.12 -12.48 12.51
N SER A 38 21.35 -11.84 11.36
CA SER A 38 20.98 -12.41 10.06
C SER A 38 21.90 -13.60 9.75
N VAL A 39 21.31 -14.69 9.27
CA VAL A 39 21.99 -15.90 8.83
C VAL A 39 21.59 -16.12 7.36
N PRO A 40 22.32 -15.49 6.42
CA PRO A 40 22.13 -15.74 5.00
C PRO A 40 22.33 -17.22 4.66
N LEU A 41 21.44 -17.77 3.84
CA LEU A 41 21.55 -19.15 3.38
C LEU A 41 22.34 -19.20 2.06
N ASP A 42 23.25 -20.16 1.96
CA ASP A 42 23.93 -20.47 0.70
C ASP A 42 23.00 -21.24 -0.22
N LEU A 43 22.55 -20.58 -1.29
CA LEU A 43 21.66 -21.17 -2.29
C LEU A 43 22.41 -21.70 -3.51
N SER A 44 23.74 -21.61 -3.57
CA SER A 44 24.54 -21.92 -4.77
C SER A 44 24.25 -23.30 -5.36
N ALA A 45 23.99 -24.30 -4.51
CA ALA A 45 23.68 -25.66 -4.91
C ALA A 45 22.29 -25.86 -5.53
N VAL A 46 21.36 -24.89 -5.36
CA VAL A 46 19.97 -24.98 -5.81
C VAL A 46 19.59 -23.92 -6.85
N LEU A 47 20.49 -22.98 -7.19
CA LEU A 47 20.31 -22.02 -8.28
C LEU A 47 20.15 -22.78 -9.61
N ASN A 48 19.16 -22.39 -10.41
CA ASN A 48 18.81 -23.09 -11.65
C ASN A 48 18.35 -22.16 -12.79
N ASN A 49 18.43 -20.84 -12.60
CA ASN A 49 18.00 -19.86 -13.59
C ASN A 49 18.96 -18.66 -13.66
N LYS A 50 18.96 -17.98 -14.81
CA LYS A 50 19.75 -16.77 -15.08
C LYS A 50 18.84 -15.55 -15.18
N ALA A 51 18.80 -14.74 -14.13
CA ALA A 51 18.02 -13.52 -14.01
C ALA A 51 18.73 -12.26 -14.52
N PHE A 52 20.05 -12.14 -14.31
CA PHE A 52 20.77 -10.90 -14.59
C PHE A 52 21.59 -10.99 -15.88
N GLY A 53 21.47 -9.97 -16.74
CA GLY A 53 22.31 -9.78 -17.93
C GLY A 53 23.09 -8.47 -17.88
N THR A 54 24.12 -8.35 -18.71
CA THR A 54 24.86 -7.11 -19.01
C THR A 54 24.42 -6.50 -20.34
N TYR A 55 23.73 -7.27 -21.19
CA TYR A 55 23.10 -6.83 -22.42
C TYR A 55 21.87 -7.68 -22.76
N ALA A 56 21.04 -7.20 -23.68
CA ALA A 56 19.82 -7.87 -24.12
C ALA A 56 20.08 -9.27 -24.71
N GLY A 57 19.30 -10.26 -24.26
CA GLY A 57 19.40 -11.65 -24.69
C GLY A 57 20.52 -12.48 -24.03
N GLU A 58 21.30 -11.93 -23.10
CA GLU A 58 22.30 -12.71 -22.34
C GLU A 58 21.64 -13.65 -21.31
N ALA A 59 20.54 -13.21 -20.72
CA ALA A 59 19.83 -13.88 -19.63
C ALA A 59 18.34 -14.02 -19.96
N ALA A 60 17.69 -15.02 -19.36
CA ALA A 60 16.26 -15.29 -19.53
C ALA A 60 15.65 -15.51 -18.14
N PHE A 61 15.18 -14.42 -17.54
CA PHE A 61 14.42 -14.46 -16.30
C PHE A 61 13.03 -15.05 -16.55
N ASP A 62 12.36 -14.58 -17.60
CA ASP A 62 11.00 -14.98 -17.96
C ASP A 62 10.92 -15.77 -19.28
N PRO A 63 9.75 -16.33 -19.65
CA PRO A 63 9.56 -17.08 -20.88
C PRO A 63 9.72 -16.27 -22.17
N LEU A 64 9.78 -14.94 -22.08
CA LEU A 64 9.95 -14.02 -23.21
C LEU A 64 11.43 -13.66 -23.45
N ASN A 65 12.37 -14.34 -22.76
CA ASN A 65 13.80 -14.07 -22.77
C ASN A 65 14.13 -12.63 -22.33
N GLN A 66 13.37 -12.12 -21.37
CA GLN A 66 13.62 -10.83 -20.76
C GLN A 66 14.37 -11.05 -19.44
N SER A 67 15.09 -10.04 -18.95
CA SER A 67 15.96 -10.17 -17.78
C SER A 67 16.17 -8.85 -17.05
N PHE A 68 16.67 -8.94 -15.83
CA PHE A 68 17.15 -7.78 -15.09
C PHE A 68 18.51 -7.33 -15.63
N PRO A 69 18.82 -6.02 -15.60
CA PRO A 69 20.19 -5.58 -15.76
C PRO A 69 21.04 -6.02 -14.56
N ALA A 70 22.33 -6.23 -14.77
CA ALA A 70 23.28 -6.55 -13.71
C ALA A 70 23.23 -5.48 -12.60
N PRO A 71 23.18 -5.87 -11.31
CA PRO A 71 23.26 -4.92 -10.21
C PRO A 71 24.53 -4.08 -10.27
N ASN A 72 24.39 -2.79 -9.97
CA ASN A 72 25.47 -1.81 -9.93
C ASN A 72 25.80 -1.35 -8.50
N PHE A 73 25.27 -2.05 -7.49
CA PHE A 73 25.58 -1.86 -6.08
C PHE A 73 26.38 -3.06 -5.56
N ASP A 74 27.00 -2.92 -4.38
CA ASP A 74 27.72 -4.02 -3.76
C ASP A 74 26.74 -5.10 -3.28
N THR A 75 26.72 -6.23 -3.99
CA THR A 75 25.84 -7.35 -3.69
C THR A 75 26.38 -8.25 -2.59
N THR A 76 27.68 -8.17 -2.27
CA THR A 76 28.35 -9.13 -1.37
C THR A 76 27.92 -9.00 0.09
N ASP A 77 27.42 -7.82 0.46
CA ASP A 77 26.96 -7.48 1.80
C ASP A 77 25.55 -6.84 1.77
N PHE A 78 24.64 -7.22 0.85
CA PHE A 78 23.33 -6.56 0.77
C PHE A 78 22.54 -6.66 2.10
N VAL A 79 22.15 -5.49 2.63
CA VAL A 79 21.26 -5.35 3.81
C VAL A 79 20.00 -4.64 3.37
N SER A 80 18.83 -5.22 3.68
CA SER A 80 17.55 -4.58 3.40
C SER A 80 17.47 -3.24 4.16
N PRO A 81 17.25 -2.10 3.47
CA PRO A 81 17.06 -0.80 4.11
C PRO A 81 15.77 -0.74 4.94
N ASP A 82 14.84 -1.67 4.67
CA ASP A 82 13.56 -1.74 5.34
C ASP A 82 13.69 -2.52 6.64
N THR A 83 14.29 -3.71 6.62
CA THR A 83 14.25 -4.67 7.75
C THR A 83 15.56 -4.80 8.52
N GLY A 84 16.66 -4.26 7.99
CA GLY A 84 18.01 -4.49 8.50
C GLY A 84 18.54 -5.92 8.29
N ILE A 85 17.82 -6.76 7.54
CA ILE A 85 18.22 -8.15 7.28
C ILE A 85 19.32 -8.19 6.23
N ALA A 86 20.42 -8.88 6.56
CA ALA A 86 21.51 -9.14 5.64
C ALA A 86 21.23 -10.39 4.80
N TYR A 87 21.60 -10.34 3.52
CA TYR A 87 21.45 -11.43 2.55
C TYR A 87 22.77 -11.74 1.84
N SER A 88 22.92 -13.00 1.44
CA SER A 88 23.92 -13.43 0.47
C SER A 88 23.30 -13.30 -0.92
N PHE A 89 23.23 -12.06 -1.42
CA PHE A 89 22.62 -11.77 -2.72
C PHE A 89 23.62 -12.06 -3.85
N PRO A 90 23.34 -13.01 -4.77
CA PRO A 90 24.33 -13.50 -5.72
C PRO A 90 24.77 -12.45 -6.77
N GLY A 91 23.92 -11.47 -7.07
CA GLY A 91 24.18 -10.50 -8.13
C GLY A 91 24.38 -11.16 -9.50
N TYR A 92 25.17 -10.53 -10.37
CA TYR A 92 25.51 -11.12 -11.67
C TYR A 92 26.71 -12.08 -11.56
N THR A 93 26.48 -13.36 -11.87
CA THR A 93 27.48 -14.45 -11.70
C THR A 93 28.24 -14.82 -12.99
N GLY A 94 28.14 -14.01 -14.04
CA GLY A 94 28.73 -14.29 -15.36
C GLY A 94 27.78 -15.00 -16.34
N PRO A 95 28.14 -15.09 -17.64
CA PRO A 95 27.25 -15.64 -18.67
C PRO A 95 26.95 -17.12 -18.44
N GLY A 96 25.68 -17.52 -18.55
CA GLY A 96 25.24 -18.91 -18.44
C GLY A 96 25.37 -19.55 -17.05
N VAL A 97 25.83 -18.80 -16.03
CA VAL A 97 25.90 -19.24 -14.64
C VAL A 97 24.66 -18.76 -13.90
N ALA A 98 23.95 -19.66 -13.23
CA ALA A 98 22.72 -19.31 -12.52
C ALA A 98 22.98 -18.28 -11.39
N ASP A 99 22.04 -17.38 -11.19
CA ASP A 99 22.05 -16.32 -10.16
C ASP A 99 20.69 -16.16 -9.47
N ASN A 100 19.71 -16.99 -9.81
CA ASN A 100 18.50 -17.19 -9.03
C ASN A 100 17.99 -18.63 -9.20
N LEU A 101 16.92 -18.96 -8.48
CA LEU A 101 16.21 -20.24 -8.65
C LEU A 101 14.74 -20.01 -8.98
N ILE A 102 14.20 -20.83 -9.88
CA ILE A 102 12.77 -21.03 -10.09
C ILE A 102 12.29 -22.07 -9.08
N CYS A 103 11.24 -21.75 -8.32
CA CYS A 103 10.67 -22.65 -7.32
C CYS A 103 10.07 -23.91 -7.97
N ALA A 104 10.65 -25.06 -7.65
CA ALA A 104 10.34 -26.38 -8.18
C ALA A 104 10.43 -27.45 -7.07
N ARG A 105 9.99 -27.13 -5.84
CA ARG A 105 10.05 -27.99 -4.63
C ARG A 105 11.45 -28.30 -4.11
N GLN A 106 12.42 -27.42 -4.35
CA GLN A 106 13.74 -27.56 -3.73
C GLN A 106 13.59 -27.52 -2.21
N THR A 107 14.40 -28.34 -1.53
CA THR A 107 14.51 -28.32 -0.07
C THR A 107 15.87 -27.77 0.30
N ILE A 108 15.87 -26.68 1.06
CA ILE A 108 17.06 -26.02 1.60
C ILE A 108 17.24 -26.55 3.01
N SER A 109 18.32 -27.29 3.24
CA SER A 109 18.71 -27.72 4.58
C SER A 109 19.27 -26.54 5.35
N VAL A 110 18.90 -26.41 6.62
CA VAL A 110 19.44 -25.37 7.51
C VAL A 110 20.12 -26.02 8.71
N VAL A 111 21.07 -25.31 9.32
CA VAL A 111 21.66 -25.76 10.59
C VAL A 111 20.55 -25.74 11.65
N PRO A 112 20.21 -26.87 12.29
CA PRO A 112 19.13 -26.92 13.28
C PRO A 112 19.33 -25.90 14.40
N SER A 113 18.35 -25.02 14.57
CA SER A 113 18.37 -23.96 15.58
C SER A 113 16.99 -23.32 15.71
N ARG A 114 16.76 -22.58 16.80
CA ARG A 114 15.61 -21.68 16.92
C ARG A 114 15.89 -20.42 16.12
N TYR A 115 15.10 -20.20 15.08
CA TYR A 115 15.14 -18.97 14.28
C TYR A 115 13.85 -18.21 14.53
N PHE A 116 13.94 -16.89 14.55
CA PHE A 116 12.83 -15.98 14.79
C PHE A 116 11.95 -15.82 13.55
N SER A 117 12.58 -15.70 12.37
CA SER A 117 11.90 -15.50 11.10
C SER A 117 12.73 -15.98 9.91
N VAL A 118 12.08 -16.12 8.75
CA VAL A 118 12.70 -16.35 7.45
C VAL A 118 12.30 -15.23 6.51
N SER A 119 13.26 -14.65 5.79
CA SER A 119 13.00 -13.62 4.79
C SER A 119 13.53 -14.00 3.41
N PHE A 120 12.77 -13.66 2.38
CA PHE A 120 12.99 -14.03 0.98
C PHE A 120 13.13 -12.78 0.12
N LEU A 121 14.13 -12.75 -0.75
CA LEU A 121 14.15 -11.85 -1.92
C LEU A 121 13.53 -12.60 -3.10
N VAL A 122 12.36 -12.13 -3.56
CA VAL A 122 11.48 -12.86 -4.48
C VAL A 122 10.97 -11.96 -5.61
N ALA A 123 10.77 -12.53 -6.80
CA ALA A 123 10.03 -11.92 -7.90
C ALA A 123 9.20 -12.98 -8.66
N ALA A 124 8.18 -12.56 -9.41
CA ALA A 124 7.45 -13.42 -10.35
C ALA A 124 7.66 -12.95 -11.80
N ASP A 125 7.40 -13.81 -12.78
CA ASP A 125 7.89 -13.62 -14.15
C ASP A 125 6.82 -13.49 -15.24
N VAL A 126 5.53 -13.55 -14.89
CA VAL A 126 4.43 -13.34 -15.85
C VAL A 126 3.79 -11.98 -15.63
N GLU A 127 3.82 -11.15 -16.68
CA GLU A 127 3.26 -9.81 -16.67
C GLU A 127 1.80 -9.78 -16.20
N SER A 128 1.46 -8.77 -15.38
CA SER A 128 0.14 -8.55 -14.79
C SER A 128 -0.41 -9.72 -13.95
N THR A 129 0.45 -10.66 -13.54
CA THR A 129 0.05 -11.81 -12.73
C THR A 129 0.74 -11.78 -11.37
N THR A 130 -0.06 -11.96 -10.33
CA THR A 130 0.44 -12.33 -9.01
C THR A 130 0.64 -13.84 -8.97
N VAL A 131 1.84 -14.29 -8.60
CA VAL A 131 2.11 -15.71 -8.38
C VAL A 131 2.21 -15.97 -6.89
N THR A 132 1.57 -17.03 -6.42
CA THR A 132 1.52 -17.40 -5.00
C THR A 132 1.44 -18.90 -4.81
N ASP A 133 2.16 -19.44 -3.82
CA ASP A 133 2.11 -20.84 -3.38
C ASP A 133 2.79 -20.97 -1.99
N ASN A 134 2.61 -22.07 -1.28
CA ASN A 134 3.06 -22.22 0.10
C ASN A 134 4.52 -22.70 0.20
N VAL A 135 5.31 -21.99 0.99
CA VAL A 135 6.58 -22.47 1.54
C VAL A 135 6.28 -23.32 2.77
N THR A 136 6.94 -24.48 2.91
CA THR A 136 6.80 -25.35 4.08
C THR A 136 8.07 -25.32 4.93
N PHE A 137 7.93 -25.04 6.21
CA PHE A 137 9.00 -25.08 7.21
C PHE A 137 8.90 -26.38 7.99
N THR A 138 9.98 -27.15 8.05
CA THR A 138 10.06 -28.41 8.81
C THR A 138 10.90 -28.24 10.05
N PHE A 139 10.44 -28.79 11.17
CA PHE A 139 11.11 -28.67 12.47
C PHE A 139 11.68 -30.01 12.96
N SER A 140 12.54 -29.97 13.98
CA SER A 140 13.20 -31.16 14.55
C SER A 140 12.25 -32.17 15.19
N ASP A 141 11.03 -31.76 15.53
CA ASP A 141 9.93 -32.61 16.02
C ASP A 141 9.09 -33.24 14.89
N ASN A 142 9.50 -33.09 13.63
CA ASN A 142 8.79 -33.47 12.41
C ASN A 142 7.46 -32.75 12.16
N SER A 143 7.12 -31.73 12.96
CA SER A 143 5.99 -30.85 12.63
C SER A 143 6.35 -29.91 11.48
N THR A 144 5.31 -29.34 10.86
CA THR A 144 5.47 -28.35 9.80
C THR A 144 4.61 -27.12 10.04
N THR A 145 5.03 -25.99 9.48
CA THR A 145 4.20 -24.79 9.31
C THR A 145 4.29 -24.32 7.86
N GLN A 146 3.32 -23.54 7.42
CA GLN A 146 3.27 -23.02 6.06
C GLN A 146 3.18 -21.50 6.04
N TYR A 147 3.77 -20.89 5.02
CA TYR A 147 3.66 -19.47 4.72
C TYR A 147 3.37 -19.31 3.23
N GLN A 148 2.34 -18.53 2.89
CA GLN A 148 2.04 -18.24 1.50
C GLN A 148 3.07 -17.26 0.95
N LEU A 149 4.01 -17.76 0.14
CA LEU A 149 4.95 -16.91 -0.57
C LEU A 149 4.27 -16.37 -1.81
N ARG A 150 4.23 -15.04 -1.89
CA ARG A 150 3.60 -14.29 -2.97
C ARG A 150 4.56 -13.28 -3.55
N SER A 151 4.59 -13.19 -4.87
CA SER A 151 5.22 -12.08 -5.57
C SER A 151 4.37 -11.59 -6.73
N LEU A 152 4.47 -10.29 -6.96
CA LEU A 152 4.03 -9.67 -8.20
C LEU A 152 5.04 -9.94 -9.31
N ASN A 153 4.62 -9.66 -10.54
CA ASN A 153 5.50 -9.63 -11.69
C ASN A 153 6.66 -8.66 -11.48
N TYR A 154 7.84 -9.06 -11.93
CA TYR A 154 9.08 -8.33 -11.70
C TYR A 154 9.13 -6.98 -12.41
N TYR A 155 8.33 -6.78 -13.45
CA TYR A 155 8.07 -5.46 -14.04
C TYR A 155 6.59 -5.42 -14.41
N ASN A 156 5.96 -4.25 -14.26
CA ASN A 156 4.71 -3.92 -14.94
C ASN A 156 4.77 -2.46 -15.39
N PHE A 157 4.15 -2.15 -16.51
CA PHE A 157 3.82 -0.77 -16.79
C PHE A 157 2.78 -0.31 -15.75
N LEU A 158 2.97 0.87 -15.15
CA LEU A 158 2.22 1.41 -14.00
C LEU A 158 2.51 0.78 -12.63
N ALA A 159 3.58 -0.02 -12.49
CA ALA A 159 3.92 -0.79 -11.29
C ALA A 159 3.43 -0.14 -9.97
N ILE A 160 2.29 -0.66 -9.49
CA ILE A 160 1.55 -0.10 -8.35
C ILE A 160 2.22 -0.46 -7.01
N ASN A 161 3.33 -1.20 -7.03
CA ASN A 161 3.96 -1.74 -5.83
C ASN A 161 5.48 -1.59 -5.88
N ARG A 162 6.06 -1.18 -4.76
CA ARG A 162 7.50 -0.90 -4.64
C ARG A 162 8.27 -2.10 -4.08
N GLY A 163 9.25 -2.59 -4.86
CA GLY A 163 10.24 -3.56 -4.39
C GLY A 163 11.35 -2.94 -3.54
N VAL A 164 12.07 -3.78 -2.79
CA VAL A 164 13.22 -3.37 -1.96
C VAL A 164 14.47 -3.10 -2.81
N ILE A 165 14.61 -3.80 -3.94
CA ILE A 165 15.63 -3.55 -4.96
C ILE A 165 14.92 -3.15 -6.25
N ILE A 166 15.28 -1.99 -6.80
CA ILE A 166 14.68 -1.42 -8.00
C ILE A 166 15.75 -1.23 -9.07
N PHE A 167 15.46 -1.67 -10.27
CA PHE A 167 16.29 -1.47 -11.45
C PHE A 167 15.58 -0.49 -12.39
N PRO A 168 16.31 0.45 -13.02
CA PRO A 168 15.73 1.51 -13.86
C PRO A 168 15.20 1.00 -15.20
N SER A 169 15.37 -0.30 -15.47
CA SER A 169 15.05 -0.90 -16.75
C SER A 169 14.99 -2.42 -16.61
N ARG A 170 14.64 -3.06 -17.71
CA ARG A 170 14.80 -4.49 -17.96
C ARG A 170 15.33 -4.70 -19.38
N PHE A 171 16.03 -5.80 -19.59
CA PHE A 171 16.38 -6.24 -20.94
C PHE A 171 15.23 -7.02 -21.56
N THR A 172 14.91 -6.71 -22.80
CA THR A 172 14.11 -7.58 -23.65
C THR A 172 15.01 -8.61 -24.34
N SER A 173 14.44 -9.45 -25.19
CA SER A 173 15.22 -10.42 -25.97
C SER A 173 16.25 -9.77 -26.91
N ASN A 174 16.08 -8.49 -27.26
CA ASN A 174 16.93 -7.78 -28.23
C ASN A 174 17.14 -6.27 -27.97
N SER A 175 16.58 -5.72 -26.90
CA SER A 175 16.65 -4.28 -26.59
C SER A 175 16.58 -4.04 -25.08
N THR A 176 16.54 -2.77 -24.66
CA THR A 176 16.27 -2.34 -23.30
C THR A 176 14.88 -1.70 -23.24
N ASN A 177 14.08 -2.07 -22.25
CA ASN A 177 12.84 -1.40 -21.91
C ASN A 177 13.05 -0.67 -20.58
N TYR A 178 12.69 0.62 -20.53
CA TYR A 178 12.96 1.50 -19.39
C TYR A 178 11.84 1.51 -18.34
N ASN A 179 10.87 0.61 -18.44
CA ASN A 179 10.02 0.31 -17.29
C ASN A 179 10.88 -0.32 -16.21
N THR A 180 10.71 0.15 -14.98
CA THR A 180 11.46 -0.36 -13.84
C THR A 180 11.16 -1.83 -13.59
N SER A 181 12.13 -2.53 -13.03
CA SER A 181 11.96 -3.90 -12.54
C SER A 181 12.36 -4.01 -11.08
N HIS A 182 11.71 -4.92 -10.35
CA HIS A 182 11.68 -4.92 -8.90
C HIS A 182 11.91 -6.34 -8.34
N ILE A 183 12.63 -6.39 -7.22
CA ILE A 183 12.71 -7.58 -6.36
C ILE A 183 12.10 -7.20 -5.01
N PHE A 184 11.22 -8.07 -4.50
CA PHE A 184 10.44 -7.83 -3.30
C PHE A 184 11.00 -8.61 -2.10
N GLU A 185 10.89 -8.03 -0.90
CA GLU A 185 11.16 -8.72 0.36
C GLU A 185 9.87 -9.29 0.95
N ARG A 186 9.91 -10.54 1.42
CA ARG A 186 8.80 -11.19 2.14
C ARG A 186 9.35 -11.89 3.38
N THR A 187 8.71 -11.68 4.53
CA THR A 187 9.15 -12.24 5.82
C THR A 187 8.05 -13.08 6.44
N ALA A 188 8.41 -14.29 6.86
CA ALA A 188 7.55 -15.21 7.60
C ALA A 188 8.05 -15.33 9.05
N ALA A 189 7.14 -15.20 10.02
CA ALA A 189 7.43 -15.55 11.41
C ALA A 189 7.63 -17.06 11.56
N LEU A 190 8.50 -17.46 12.50
CA LEU A 190 8.70 -18.86 12.86
C LEU A 190 8.30 -19.11 14.32
N PRO A 191 7.80 -20.31 14.65
CA PRO A 191 7.53 -20.69 16.03
C PRO A 191 8.81 -20.61 16.88
N SER A 192 8.81 -19.73 17.88
CA SER A 192 9.98 -19.42 18.73
C SER A 192 10.55 -20.60 19.51
N HIS A 193 9.74 -21.62 19.80
CA HIS A 193 10.13 -22.79 20.59
C HIS A 193 10.63 -23.96 19.75
N LYS A 194 10.53 -23.90 18.42
CA LYS A 194 10.87 -25.02 17.52
C LYS A 194 12.21 -24.78 16.82
N GLU A 195 12.94 -25.87 16.58
CA GLU A 195 14.18 -25.81 15.82
C GLU A 195 13.89 -26.11 14.35
N LEU A 196 14.14 -25.14 13.47
CA LEU A 196 13.98 -25.31 12.02
C LEU A 196 15.08 -26.22 11.49
N THR A 197 14.74 -27.20 10.65
CA THR A 197 15.68 -28.14 10.03
C THR A 197 15.73 -28.01 8.52
N SER A 198 14.62 -27.64 7.87
CA SER A 198 14.59 -27.40 6.44
C SER A 198 13.48 -26.45 5.99
N ILE A 199 13.67 -25.87 4.82
CA ILE A 199 12.69 -25.04 4.10
C ILE A 199 12.42 -25.72 2.76
N THR A 200 11.17 -26.13 2.51
CA THR A 200 10.73 -26.62 1.20
C THR A 200 10.03 -25.51 0.45
N LEU A 201 10.61 -25.11 -0.68
CA LEU A 201 10.07 -24.06 -1.55
C LEU A 201 8.83 -24.55 -2.32
N PRO A 202 7.98 -23.62 -2.80
CA PRO A 202 6.79 -23.95 -3.59
C PRO A 202 7.10 -24.60 -4.95
N SER A 203 6.05 -24.97 -5.68
CA SER A 203 6.13 -25.61 -7.00
C SER A 203 5.46 -24.77 -8.08
N THR A 204 6.08 -23.66 -8.44
CA THR A 204 5.55 -22.72 -9.44
C THR A 204 6.40 -22.78 -10.71
N THR A 205 6.25 -23.84 -11.51
CA THR A 205 7.05 -24.08 -12.73
C THR A 205 6.30 -23.78 -14.03
N ASN A 206 5.02 -23.43 -13.94
CA ASN A 206 4.16 -23.18 -15.09
C ASN A 206 4.42 -21.77 -15.65
N THR A 207 4.93 -21.70 -16.88
CA THR A 207 5.26 -20.45 -17.57
C THR A 207 4.04 -19.62 -17.99
N THR A 208 2.84 -20.20 -17.96
CA THR A 208 1.59 -19.51 -18.32
C THR A 208 0.94 -18.86 -17.11
N SER A 209 0.86 -19.57 -15.98
CA SER A 209 0.31 -19.03 -14.72
C SER A 209 1.36 -18.27 -13.90
N GLY A 210 2.62 -18.34 -14.29
CA GLY A 210 3.74 -17.67 -13.66
C GLY A 210 4.54 -18.54 -12.70
N ARG A 211 5.80 -18.15 -12.51
CA ARG A 211 6.81 -18.80 -11.69
C ARG A 211 7.29 -17.85 -10.60
N LEU A 212 7.50 -18.36 -9.39
CA LEU A 212 8.22 -17.67 -8.34
C LEU A 212 9.72 -17.91 -8.49
N HIS A 213 10.47 -16.82 -8.36
CA HIS A 213 11.93 -16.81 -8.40
C HIS A 213 12.47 -16.33 -7.06
N ILE A 214 13.40 -17.08 -6.47
CA ILE A 214 14.13 -16.68 -5.25
C ILE A 214 15.54 -16.27 -5.62
N PHE A 215 15.95 -15.10 -5.16
CA PHE A 215 17.31 -14.58 -5.31
C PHE A 215 18.17 -14.83 -4.07
N ALA A 216 17.58 -14.71 -2.89
CA ALA A 216 18.25 -14.95 -1.62
C ALA A 216 17.25 -15.31 -0.52
N VAL A 217 17.72 -16.05 0.49
CA VAL A 217 16.98 -16.35 1.72
C VAL A 217 17.89 -16.05 2.90
N SER A 218 17.34 -15.43 3.94
CA SER A 218 18.05 -15.17 5.19
C SER A 218 17.16 -15.53 6.38
N LEU A 219 17.76 -16.16 7.39
CA LEU A 219 17.10 -16.44 8.66
C LEU A 219 17.47 -15.37 9.67
N LEU A 220 16.57 -15.02 10.59
CA LEU A 220 16.92 -14.18 11.74
C LEU A 220 17.08 -15.04 12.99
N LYS A 221 18.21 -14.92 13.69
CA LYS A 221 18.38 -15.42 15.07
C LYS A 221 18.26 -14.26 16.04
N ALA A 222 17.53 -14.46 17.13
CA ALA A 222 17.44 -13.51 18.22
C ALA A 222 17.42 -14.30 19.54
N SER A 223 18.06 -13.77 20.59
CA SER A 223 18.02 -14.34 21.94
C SER A 223 17.67 -13.27 22.95
N GLY A 224 16.62 -13.50 23.74
CA GLY A 224 16.09 -12.48 24.65
C GLY A 224 15.31 -11.39 23.92
N VAL A 225 15.15 -10.23 24.55
CA VAL A 225 14.45 -9.08 23.96
C VAL A 225 15.47 -8.10 23.42
N VAL A 226 15.53 -7.95 22.10
CA VAL A 226 16.60 -7.23 21.41
C VAL A 226 16.05 -6.31 20.32
N VAL A 227 16.89 -5.39 19.84
CA VAL A 227 16.52 -4.46 18.77
C VAL A 227 16.99 -5.10 17.46
N GLN A 228 16.06 -5.38 16.55
CA GLN A 228 16.39 -5.91 15.23
C GLN A 228 16.91 -4.82 14.31
N ASP A 229 16.21 -3.68 14.25
CA ASP A 229 16.51 -2.60 13.32
C ASP A 229 16.13 -1.24 13.91
N VAL A 230 16.85 -0.21 13.45
CA VAL A 230 16.61 1.19 13.78
C VAL A 230 16.56 1.98 12.48
N ARG A 231 15.36 2.48 12.16
CA ARG A 231 15.06 3.17 10.91
C ARG A 231 14.68 4.63 11.18
N PRO A 232 15.60 5.58 10.95
CA PRO A 232 15.27 6.99 10.92
C PRO A 232 14.29 7.27 9.77
N THR A 233 13.17 7.91 10.09
CA THR A 233 12.14 8.28 9.11
C THR A 233 12.33 9.73 8.66
N GLN A 234 11.65 10.17 7.61
CA GLN A 234 11.48 11.61 7.35
C GLN A 234 10.18 12.16 7.97
N LYS A 235 9.52 11.41 8.85
CA LYS A 235 8.37 11.87 9.64
C LYS A 235 8.84 12.65 10.86
N TRP A 236 7.96 13.49 11.41
CA TRP A 236 8.27 14.31 12.57
C TRP A 236 7.09 14.42 13.54
N LEU A 237 7.44 14.56 14.82
CA LEU A 237 6.50 14.94 15.87
C LEU A 237 6.02 16.37 15.64
N ALA A 238 4.89 16.75 16.26
CA ALA A 238 4.39 18.13 16.21
C ALA A 238 5.42 19.18 16.71
N SER A 239 6.41 18.77 17.50
CA SER A 239 7.55 19.60 17.94
C SER A 239 8.60 19.86 16.85
N GLY A 240 8.50 19.22 15.69
CA GLY A 240 9.51 19.21 14.62
C GLY A 240 10.66 18.22 14.83
N SER A 241 10.61 17.41 15.89
CA SER A 241 11.62 16.37 16.14
C SER A 241 11.41 15.16 15.24
N GLN A 242 12.50 14.56 14.75
CA GLN A 242 12.43 13.40 13.86
C GLN A 242 11.81 12.19 14.58
N ILE A 243 10.95 11.45 13.89
CA ILE A 243 10.48 10.15 14.36
C ILE A 243 11.46 9.08 13.88
N VAL A 244 11.85 8.17 14.77
CA VAL A 244 12.71 7.04 14.46
C VAL A 244 12.00 5.77 14.87
N GLU A 245 11.91 4.82 13.94
CA GLU A 245 11.28 3.53 14.20
C GLU A 245 12.31 2.54 14.74
N VAL A 246 12.00 1.92 15.88
CA VAL A 246 12.81 0.90 16.53
C VAL A 246 12.03 -0.40 16.50
N THR A 247 12.55 -1.39 15.77
CA THR A 247 11.97 -2.73 15.70
C THR A 247 12.53 -3.58 16.83
N VAL A 248 11.69 -4.01 17.76
CA VAL A 248 12.04 -4.86 18.90
C VAL A 248 11.47 -6.26 18.67
N VAL A 249 12.31 -7.28 18.87
CA VAL A 249 11.94 -8.69 18.76
C VAL A 249 12.16 -9.41 20.08
N ASN A 250 11.32 -10.40 20.38
CA ASN A 250 11.51 -11.26 21.55
C ASN A 250 11.84 -12.70 21.12
N GLY A 251 13.14 -13.02 21.09
CA GLY A 251 13.67 -14.38 20.93
C GLY A 251 13.90 -15.11 22.26
N GLY A 252 13.42 -14.58 23.39
CA GLY A 252 13.48 -15.23 24.70
C GLY A 252 12.30 -16.16 24.97
N ASP A 253 12.20 -16.68 26.19
CA ASP A 253 11.17 -17.64 26.60
C ASP A 253 10.00 -17.01 27.39
N ALA A 254 10.06 -15.72 27.72
CA ALA A 254 9.05 -15.02 28.52
C ALA A 254 8.55 -13.75 27.82
N CYS A 255 7.27 -13.41 28.04
CA CYS A 255 6.73 -12.14 27.54
C CYS A 255 7.27 -10.96 28.33
N VAL A 256 7.48 -9.84 27.63
CA VAL A 256 7.46 -8.51 28.23
C VAL A 256 6.02 -8.20 28.63
N ALA A 257 5.82 -7.77 29.88
CA ALA A 257 4.52 -7.44 30.47
C ALA A 257 4.71 -6.42 31.63
N GLY A 258 3.64 -6.13 32.38
CA GLY A 258 3.70 -5.20 33.52
C GLY A 258 3.92 -3.76 33.07
N GLY A 259 4.92 -3.08 33.64
CA GLY A 259 5.33 -1.75 33.20
C GLY A 259 5.89 -1.72 31.77
N GLY A 260 6.20 -2.87 31.18
CA GLY A 260 6.67 -3.00 29.81
C GLY A 260 8.13 -2.54 29.62
N LEU A 261 8.45 -2.21 28.37
CA LEU A 261 9.75 -1.68 27.95
C LEU A 261 9.63 -0.25 27.44
N THR A 262 10.65 0.54 27.75
CA THR A 262 10.89 1.85 27.15
C THR A 262 12.10 1.78 26.23
N ALA A 263 11.93 2.23 24.99
CA ALA A 263 12.99 2.40 24.01
C ALA A 263 13.47 3.86 24.01
N ALA A 264 14.77 4.06 24.13
CA ALA A 264 15.42 5.36 24.04
C ALA A 264 16.64 5.30 23.12
N ILE A 265 16.87 6.37 22.38
CA ILE A 265 17.98 6.56 21.46
C ILE A 265 18.91 7.65 21.96
N LYS A 266 20.22 7.38 21.89
CA LYS A 266 21.28 8.35 22.11
C LYS A 266 22.29 8.27 20.96
N ALA A 267 22.64 9.42 20.40
CA ALA A 267 23.68 9.49 19.38
C ALA A 267 24.42 10.84 19.46
N ALA A 268 25.55 10.96 18.77
CA ALA A 268 26.32 12.21 18.75
C ALA A 268 25.48 13.37 18.19
N GLY A 269 25.13 14.33 19.06
CA GLY A 269 24.31 15.49 18.71
C GLY A 269 22.80 15.23 18.61
N PHE A 270 22.33 14.06 19.06
CA PHE A 270 20.91 13.69 19.08
C PHE A 270 20.52 13.05 20.41
N THR A 271 19.30 13.31 20.87
CA THR A 271 18.77 12.69 22.09
C THR A 271 17.28 12.41 21.98
N THR A 272 16.81 11.44 22.74
CA THR A 272 15.39 11.14 22.86
C THR A 272 14.67 12.33 23.48
N VAL A 273 13.62 12.80 22.82
CA VAL A 273 12.64 13.77 23.35
C VAL A 273 11.30 13.12 23.65
N GLU A 274 11.00 12.02 22.97
CA GLU A 274 9.83 11.18 23.21
C GLU A 274 10.22 9.71 23.10
N SER A 275 9.97 8.94 24.14
CA SER A 275 10.35 7.53 24.21
C SER A 275 9.36 6.63 23.48
N GLY A 276 9.86 5.54 22.90
CA GLY A 276 9.03 4.46 22.41
C GLY A 276 8.63 3.52 23.56
N HIS A 277 7.45 2.92 23.48
CA HIS A 277 6.92 2.06 24.54
C HIS A 277 6.39 0.73 23.99
N VAL A 278 6.75 -0.37 24.63
CA VAL A 278 6.24 -1.72 24.35
C VAL A 278 5.67 -2.29 25.66
N LYS A 279 4.35 -2.29 25.81
CA LYS A 279 3.72 -2.86 27.02
C LYS A 279 3.73 -4.39 26.99
N ARG A 280 3.46 -4.99 25.82
CA ARG A 280 3.39 -6.44 25.61
C ARG A 280 4.24 -6.87 24.43
N LEU A 281 5.11 -7.85 24.63
CA LEU A 281 5.86 -8.53 23.56
C LEU A 281 6.20 -9.97 23.97
N CYS A 282 5.52 -10.94 23.37
CA CYS A 282 5.68 -12.36 23.71
C CYS A 282 6.72 -13.08 22.83
N PRO A 283 7.23 -14.25 23.26
CA PRO A 283 8.20 -15.04 22.49
C PRO A 283 7.79 -15.29 21.04
N GLY A 284 8.65 -14.94 20.08
CA GLY A 284 8.40 -15.06 18.64
C GLY A 284 7.65 -13.87 18.02
N ASP A 285 7.32 -12.85 18.81
CA ASP A 285 6.64 -11.65 18.35
C ASP A 285 7.62 -10.48 18.12
N GLN A 286 7.20 -9.54 17.28
CA GLN A 286 7.94 -8.34 16.87
C GLN A 286 7.03 -7.12 16.97
N LYS A 287 7.56 -6.01 17.47
CA LYS A 287 6.89 -4.70 17.44
C LYS A 287 7.82 -3.60 16.97
N THR A 288 7.30 -2.70 16.15
CA THR A 288 7.97 -1.44 15.82
C THR A 288 7.38 -0.34 16.68
N VAL A 289 8.25 0.40 17.38
CA VAL A 289 7.86 1.57 18.17
C VAL A 289 8.51 2.82 17.62
N GLN A 290 7.80 3.94 17.76
CA GLN A 290 8.32 5.24 17.36
C GLN A 290 9.01 5.91 18.54
N VAL A 291 10.20 6.46 18.30
CA VAL A 291 10.99 7.25 19.24
C VAL A 291 11.20 8.63 18.64
N GLY A 292 10.77 9.67 19.34
CA GLY A 292 11.03 11.05 18.97
C GLY A 292 12.45 11.46 19.31
N VAL A 293 13.20 11.90 18.32
CA VAL A 293 14.62 12.26 18.46
C VAL A 293 14.85 13.71 18.08
N GLY A 294 15.29 14.49 19.06
CA GLY A 294 15.63 15.90 18.91
C GLY A 294 17.11 16.11 18.61
N GLN A 295 17.42 17.14 17.83
CA GLN A 295 18.78 17.61 17.63
C GLN A 295 19.25 18.46 18.83
N GLN A 296 20.47 18.22 19.29
CA GLN A 296 21.09 19.05 20.33
C GLN A 296 21.45 20.43 19.78
N LYS A 297 21.35 21.46 20.62
CA LYS A 297 21.60 22.88 20.24
C LYS A 297 22.98 23.12 19.61
N GLU A 298 23.95 22.26 19.88
CA GLU A 298 25.33 22.37 19.39
C GLU A 298 25.51 21.83 17.95
N ARG A 299 24.53 21.06 17.43
CA ARG A 299 24.52 20.48 16.08
C ARG A 299 23.64 21.31 15.13
N LEU A 300 23.88 22.62 15.04
CA LEU A 300 23.18 23.57 14.14
C LEU A 300 23.37 23.28 12.64
N SER A 301 23.98 22.15 12.25
CA SER A 301 24.07 21.73 10.85
C SER A 301 22.69 21.32 10.33
N SER A 302 22.27 21.90 9.22
CA SER A 302 20.93 21.79 8.63
C SER A 302 20.61 20.45 7.95
N GLY A 303 21.28 19.34 8.30
CA GLY A 303 21.05 18.08 7.58
C GLY A 303 21.41 16.80 8.30
N PRO A 304 21.20 15.66 7.64
CA PRO A 304 21.47 14.36 8.21
C PRO A 304 22.96 14.14 8.50
N ALA A 305 23.30 13.33 9.50
CA ALA A 305 24.64 12.81 9.66
C ALA A 305 24.63 11.35 10.04
N THR A 306 25.60 10.64 9.48
CA THR A 306 25.94 9.28 9.84
C THR A 306 26.64 9.26 11.19
N CYS A 307 26.08 8.53 12.15
CA CYS A 307 26.67 8.35 13.47
C CYS A 307 26.44 6.92 13.99
N ASN A 308 27.22 6.56 15.01
CA ASN A 308 26.91 5.37 15.80
C ASN A 308 25.82 5.74 16.80
N ILE A 309 24.77 4.94 16.85
CA ILE A 309 23.65 5.14 17.76
C ILE A 309 23.65 4.08 18.85
N GLU A 310 23.25 4.48 20.05
CA GLU A 310 22.98 3.60 21.17
C GLU A 310 21.46 3.56 21.36
N VAL A 311 20.88 2.36 21.27
CA VAL A 311 19.47 2.14 21.61
C VAL A 311 19.40 1.38 22.92
N SER A 312 18.77 1.99 23.91
CA SER A 312 18.54 1.41 25.22
C SER A 312 17.11 0.91 25.32
N LEU A 313 16.94 -0.37 25.62
CA LEU A 313 15.68 -0.96 26.08
C LEU A 313 15.70 -0.99 27.60
N ILE A 314 14.74 -0.34 28.25
CA ILE A 314 14.65 -0.20 29.71
C ILE A 314 13.42 -0.95 30.19
N ASN A 315 13.59 -1.91 31.08
CA ASN A 315 12.48 -2.58 31.75
C ASN A 315 11.92 -1.69 32.85
N ASN A 316 10.64 -1.32 32.73
CA ASN A 316 10.02 -0.32 33.60
C ASN A 316 9.72 -0.84 35.01
N ASP A 317 9.69 -2.16 35.22
CA ASP A 317 9.41 -2.75 36.54
C ASP A 317 10.67 -2.81 37.42
N ASN A 318 11.84 -3.03 36.83
CA ASN A 318 13.09 -3.26 37.58
C ASN A 318 14.23 -2.28 37.22
N GLY A 319 14.03 -1.41 36.24
CA GLY A 319 15.01 -0.41 35.79
C GLY A 319 16.23 -0.98 35.07
N ARG A 320 16.30 -2.31 34.81
CA ARG A 320 17.39 -2.90 34.04
C ARG A 320 17.32 -2.40 32.61
N SER A 321 18.47 -2.02 32.07
CA SER A 321 18.58 -1.56 30.70
C SER A 321 19.61 -2.38 29.94
N GLU A 322 19.26 -2.75 28.72
CA GLU A 322 20.17 -3.31 27.74
C GLU A 322 20.37 -2.30 26.62
N THR A 323 21.62 -2.04 26.24
CA THR A 323 21.96 -1.06 25.21
C THR A 323 22.66 -1.77 24.05
N GLN A 324 22.17 -1.52 22.84
CA GLN A 324 22.72 -2.03 21.59
C GLN A 324 23.24 -0.86 20.75
N THR A 325 24.40 -1.03 20.13
CA THR A 325 25.02 -0.01 19.30
C THR A 325 24.86 -0.34 17.82
N PHE A 326 24.29 0.57 17.03
CA PHE A 326 24.16 0.44 15.59
C PHE A 326 25.09 1.46 14.91
N PRO A 327 26.13 1.02 14.19
CA PRO A 327 27.02 1.92 13.47
C PRO A 327 26.40 2.41 12.16
N GLY A 328 26.85 3.58 11.70
CA GLY A 328 26.57 4.02 10.32
C GLY A 328 25.14 4.47 10.05
N VAL A 329 24.36 4.83 11.07
CA VAL A 329 22.96 5.24 10.88
C VAL A 329 22.88 6.75 10.59
N GLU A 330 22.21 7.11 9.50
CA GLU A 330 21.97 8.51 9.10
C GLU A 330 20.80 9.11 9.89
N PHE A 331 21.08 9.98 10.86
CA PHE A 331 20.07 10.69 11.65
C PHE A 331 19.88 12.13 11.19
N GLY A 332 18.65 12.63 11.33
CA GLY A 332 18.23 13.99 10.99
C GLY A 332 17.26 14.05 9.82
N LEU A 333 16.41 15.07 9.84
CA LEU A 333 15.55 15.41 8.71
C LEU A 333 16.40 16.02 7.60
N LEU A 334 16.02 15.76 6.35
CA LEU A 334 16.59 16.42 5.18
C LEU A 334 16.36 17.94 5.27
N PRO A 335 17.30 18.80 4.85
CA PRO A 335 17.06 20.25 4.76
C PRO A 335 15.88 20.55 3.82
N ALA A 336 15.82 19.82 2.70
CA ALA A 336 14.77 19.89 1.70
C ALA A 336 14.75 18.58 0.90
N TRP A 337 13.59 18.20 0.38
CA TRP A 337 13.50 17.29 -0.75
C TRP A 337 13.90 18.02 -2.04
N THR A 338 14.54 17.32 -2.98
CA THR A 338 14.87 17.83 -4.31
C THR A 338 14.25 16.92 -5.37
N GLU A 339 14.38 17.27 -6.66
CA GLU A 339 13.90 16.41 -7.76
C GLU A 339 14.70 15.09 -7.89
N ASP A 340 15.76 14.92 -7.09
CA ASP A 340 16.53 13.68 -7.02
C ASP A 340 15.73 12.59 -6.31
N LEU A 341 15.46 11.49 -7.04
CA LEU A 341 14.71 10.33 -6.57
C LEU A 341 15.29 9.73 -5.29
N SER A 342 16.60 9.83 -5.05
CA SER A 342 17.24 9.34 -3.81
C SER A 342 16.84 10.14 -2.56
N THR A 343 16.42 11.40 -2.74
CA THR A 343 15.87 12.21 -1.64
C THR A 343 14.36 12.01 -1.53
N LEU A 344 13.64 11.94 -2.65
CA LEU A 344 12.19 11.77 -2.68
C LEU A 344 11.75 10.43 -2.10
N ALA A 345 12.46 9.34 -2.41
CA ALA A 345 12.14 8.00 -1.93
C ALA A 345 12.36 7.79 -0.41
N LYS A 346 12.84 8.82 0.31
CA LYS A 346 12.86 8.88 1.78
C LYS A 346 11.58 9.46 2.39
N HIS A 347 10.70 10.06 1.59
CA HIS A 347 9.34 10.41 2.01
C HIS A 347 8.52 9.11 2.18
N GLU A 348 7.62 9.10 3.15
CA GLU A 348 6.88 7.90 3.55
C GLU A 348 5.50 8.26 4.08
N SER A 349 4.61 7.28 4.18
CA SER A 349 3.23 7.48 4.64
C SER A 349 3.17 8.09 6.04
N PRO A 350 2.42 9.19 6.22
CA PRO A 350 2.31 9.86 7.50
C PRO A 350 1.46 9.05 8.48
N ASP A 351 1.72 9.22 9.77
CA ASP A 351 1.05 8.43 10.81
C ASP A 351 -0.48 8.62 10.78
N TRP A 352 -0.98 9.83 10.48
CA TRP A 352 -2.42 10.04 10.32
C TRP A 352 -3.04 9.12 9.26
N PHE A 353 -2.32 8.84 8.16
CA PHE A 353 -2.80 7.96 7.10
C PHE A 353 -2.69 6.50 7.53
N ASN A 354 -1.59 6.16 8.20
CA ASN A 354 -1.37 4.81 8.74
C ASN A 354 -2.46 4.43 9.73
N ASP A 355 -2.91 5.38 10.54
CA ASP A 355 -3.89 5.23 11.62
C ASP A 355 -5.34 5.36 11.16
N ALA A 356 -5.58 6.02 10.02
CA ALA A 356 -6.90 6.33 9.48
C ALA A 356 -7.72 5.11 9.07
N LYS A 357 -7.09 4.07 8.51
CA LYS A 357 -7.66 2.77 8.07
C LYS A 357 -8.76 2.79 7.02
N PHE A 358 -9.71 3.72 7.09
CA PHE A 358 -10.91 3.75 6.27
C PHE A 358 -11.13 5.14 5.67
N GLY A 359 -11.30 5.19 4.35
CA GLY A 359 -11.62 6.39 3.60
C GLY A 359 -12.74 6.16 2.58
N ILE A 360 -13.35 7.26 2.12
CA ILE A 360 -14.34 7.27 1.04
C ILE A 360 -13.71 7.77 -0.25
N PHE A 361 -13.78 6.97 -1.31
CA PHE A 361 -13.46 7.40 -2.66
C PHE A 361 -14.73 7.90 -3.36
N ILE A 362 -14.60 8.83 -4.30
CA ILE A 362 -15.75 9.43 -4.99
C ILE A 362 -15.44 9.59 -6.47
N HIS A 363 -16.03 8.74 -7.31
CA HIS A 363 -16.00 8.88 -8.77
C HIS A 363 -17.26 9.60 -9.26
N TRP A 364 -17.11 10.90 -9.49
CA TRP A 364 -18.19 11.78 -9.91
C TRP A 364 -17.74 12.71 -11.03
N GLY A 365 -18.56 12.85 -12.06
CA GLY A 365 -18.25 13.71 -13.20
C GLY A 365 -19.29 13.59 -14.30
N PRO A 366 -19.02 14.13 -15.51
CA PRO A 366 -19.94 14.04 -16.63
C PRO A 366 -20.33 12.61 -17.01
N TYR A 367 -19.45 11.63 -16.80
CA TYR A 367 -19.75 10.20 -16.98
C TYR A 367 -20.88 9.68 -16.09
N SER A 368 -21.20 10.32 -14.96
CA SER A 368 -22.38 9.98 -14.16
C SER A 368 -23.70 10.24 -14.94
N VAL A 369 -23.69 11.10 -15.96
CA VAL A 369 -24.86 11.38 -16.82
C VAL A 369 -25.22 10.19 -17.69
N THR A 370 -24.22 9.55 -18.31
CA THR A 370 -24.45 8.30 -19.04
C THR A 370 -24.73 7.19 -18.04
N GLY A 371 -23.92 7.13 -16.97
CA GLY A 371 -24.12 6.28 -15.80
C GLY A 371 -24.44 4.85 -16.17
N TRP A 372 -23.64 4.28 -17.07
CA TRP A 372 -23.80 2.94 -17.64
C TRP A 372 -22.42 2.32 -17.64
N GLY A 373 -22.29 1.08 -17.14
CA GLY A 373 -21.10 0.23 -17.15
C GLY A 373 -21.37 -1.21 -17.63
N ASN A 374 -22.65 -1.58 -17.78
CA ASN A 374 -23.16 -2.96 -17.83
C ASN A 374 -22.87 -3.78 -16.55
N SER A 375 -23.61 -4.86 -16.34
CA SER A 375 -23.48 -5.76 -15.17
C SER A 375 -22.99 -7.15 -15.61
N SER A 376 -22.38 -7.91 -14.67
CA SER A 376 -21.93 -9.30 -14.82
C SER A 376 -22.66 -10.13 -15.91
N PRO A 377 -21.94 -10.91 -16.75
CA PRO A 377 -20.52 -11.27 -16.64
C PRO A 377 -19.58 -10.40 -17.51
N TYR A 378 -20.09 -9.33 -18.12
CA TYR A 378 -19.35 -8.51 -19.08
C TYR A 378 -19.26 -7.07 -18.56
N GLU A 379 -18.43 -6.89 -17.54
CA GLU A 379 -18.30 -5.67 -16.75
C GLU A 379 -17.26 -4.72 -17.37
N SER A 380 -17.53 -3.43 -17.29
CA SER A 380 -16.58 -2.35 -17.58
C SER A 380 -17.02 -1.13 -16.78
N TYR A 381 -16.07 -0.36 -16.28
CA TYR A 381 -16.41 0.72 -15.36
C TYR A 381 -17.19 1.85 -16.06
N ALA A 382 -18.20 2.39 -15.38
CA ALA A 382 -19.11 3.36 -15.97
C ALA A 382 -18.43 4.69 -16.31
N GLU A 383 -17.40 5.07 -15.54
CA GLU A 383 -16.56 6.24 -15.81
C GLU A 383 -15.70 6.09 -17.08
N TRP A 384 -15.58 4.87 -17.63
CA TRP A 384 -14.90 4.56 -18.89
C TRP A 384 -15.81 4.61 -20.14
N PHE A 385 -17.07 5.03 -19.97
CA PHE A 385 -18.05 5.07 -21.05
C PHE A 385 -17.55 5.76 -22.33
N TRP A 386 -16.90 6.92 -22.21
CA TRP A 386 -16.43 7.67 -23.38
C TRP A 386 -15.40 6.87 -24.19
N TRP A 387 -14.44 6.27 -23.51
CA TRP A 387 -13.36 5.49 -24.11
C TRP A 387 -13.90 4.32 -24.93
N TYR A 388 -14.65 3.43 -24.28
CA TYR A 388 -15.13 2.20 -24.92
C TYR A 388 -16.22 2.46 -25.97
N SER A 389 -17.08 3.46 -25.79
CA SER A 389 -18.08 3.81 -26.80
C SER A 389 -17.49 4.48 -28.04
N THR A 390 -16.25 5.02 -27.99
CA THR A 390 -15.71 5.90 -29.04
C THR A 390 -14.46 5.34 -29.73
N HIS A 391 -13.45 4.92 -28.98
CA HIS A 391 -12.13 4.60 -29.53
C HIS A 391 -11.84 3.09 -29.60
N HIS A 392 -12.60 2.28 -28.85
CA HIS A 392 -12.34 0.84 -28.82
C HIS A 392 -13.61 -0.05 -28.77
N PRO A 393 -14.64 0.18 -29.61
CA PRO A 393 -15.92 -0.54 -29.52
C PRO A 393 -15.81 -2.04 -29.78
N GLN A 394 -14.72 -2.53 -30.38
CA GLN A 394 -14.48 -3.97 -30.54
C GLN A 394 -14.08 -4.65 -29.21
N ALA A 395 -13.62 -3.88 -28.23
CA ALA A 395 -13.34 -4.36 -26.87
C ALA A 395 -14.46 -4.00 -25.88
N ASP A 396 -15.53 -3.38 -26.36
CA ASP A 396 -16.71 -3.09 -25.57
C ASP A 396 -17.41 -4.39 -25.20
N ARG A 397 -17.25 -4.78 -23.93
CA ARG A 397 -17.94 -5.93 -23.34
C ARG A 397 -19.29 -5.50 -22.75
N SER A 398 -19.53 -4.20 -22.63
CA SER A 398 -20.53 -3.60 -21.76
C SER A 398 -21.65 -2.87 -22.51
N ASP A 399 -21.89 -3.21 -23.77
CA ASP A 399 -22.96 -2.60 -24.57
C ASP A 399 -22.83 -1.07 -24.67
N PHE A 400 -21.66 -0.47 -24.44
CA PHE A 400 -21.46 0.98 -24.48
C PHE A 400 -21.78 1.59 -25.84
N TYR A 401 -21.29 0.97 -26.91
CA TYR A 401 -21.50 1.43 -28.27
C TYR A 401 -22.99 1.35 -28.65
N ASP A 402 -23.67 0.26 -28.35
CA ASP A 402 -25.09 0.11 -28.70
C ASP A 402 -25.99 0.92 -27.75
N TYR A 403 -25.66 1.02 -26.47
CA TYR A 403 -26.33 1.90 -25.51
C TYR A 403 -26.23 3.36 -25.92
N ARG A 404 -25.04 3.82 -26.32
CA ARG A 404 -24.82 5.19 -26.83
C ARG A 404 -25.74 5.48 -28.01
N LEU A 405 -25.78 4.60 -29.00
CA LEU A 405 -26.61 4.76 -30.20
C LEU A 405 -28.11 4.79 -29.86
N ARG A 406 -28.55 3.85 -29.02
CA ARG A 406 -29.97 3.70 -28.65
C ARG A 406 -30.48 4.83 -27.76
N THR A 407 -29.63 5.36 -26.87
CA THR A 407 -30.03 6.35 -25.85
C THR A 407 -29.87 7.78 -26.34
N PHE A 408 -28.75 8.08 -27.02
CA PHE A 408 -28.40 9.45 -27.41
C PHE A 408 -28.45 9.71 -28.91
N GLY A 409 -28.44 8.65 -29.73
CA GLY A 409 -28.45 8.75 -31.20
C GLY A 409 -27.05 8.92 -31.81
N SER A 410 -26.99 8.80 -33.13
CA SER A 410 -25.72 8.75 -33.88
C SER A 410 -24.94 10.07 -33.89
N GLU A 411 -25.62 11.22 -33.77
CA GLU A 411 -24.98 12.54 -33.83
C GLU A 411 -24.49 13.04 -32.47
N TRP A 412 -24.84 12.35 -31.37
CA TRP A 412 -24.42 12.76 -30.03
C TRP A 412 -22.91 12.63 -29.84
N VAL A 413 -22.31 13.57 -29.11
CA VAL A 413 -20.91 13.55 -28.69
C VAL A 413 -20.82 13.59 -27.17
N TYR A 414 -19.74 13.06 -26.59
CA TYR A 414 -19.66 12.89 -25.13
C TYR A 414 -19.84 14.19 -24.35
N ASP A 415 -19.30 15.29 -24.84
CA ASP A 415 -19.38 16.60 -24.19
C ASP A 415 -20.81 17.17 -24.10
N ASP A 416 -21.79 16.62 -24.82
CA ASP A 416 -23.20 16.98 -24.65
C ASP A 416 -23.70 16.63 -23.23
N THR A 417 -23.04 15.69 -22.53
CA THR A 417 -23.31 15.36 -21.11
C THR A 417 -23.16 16.55 -20.18
N PHE A 418 -22.31 17.54 -20.52
CA PHE A 418 -21.97 18.63 -19.61
C PHE A 418 -23.19 19.45 -19.18
N SER A 419 -24.18 19.58 -20.06
CA SER A 419 -25.42 20.29 -19.76
C SER A 419 -26.32 19.56 -18.76
N ASN A 420 -26.18 18.24 -18.66
CA ASN A 420 -26.97 17.37 -17.77
C ASN A 420 -26.24 17.01 -16.46
N PHE A 421 -24.93 17.26 -16.39
CA PHE A 421 -24.18 17.24 -15.14
C PHE A 421 -24.47 18.53 -14.37
N THR A 422 -25.50 18.51 -13.52
CA THR A 422 -26.04 19.74 -12.92
C THR A 422 -25.62 19.97 -11.48
N ALA A 423 -25.30 18.89 -10.73
CA ALA A 423 -25.08 18.95 -9.28
C ALA A 423 -26.21 19.68 -8.52
N ALA A 424 -27.44 19.68 -9.07
CA ALA A 424 -28.53 20.52 -8.58
C ALA A 424 -28.99 20.18 -7.14
N LYS A 425 -28.70 18.97 -6.67
CA LYS A 425 -28.99 18.46 -5.33
C LYS A 425 -27.71 18.11 -4.55
N PHE A 426 -26.53 18.47 -5.06
CA PHE A 426 -25.28 18.30 -4.33
C PHE A 426 -25.30 19.18 -3.07
N ASP A 427 -25.14 18.53 -1.92
CA ASP A 427 -24.97 19.15 -0.62
C ASP A 427 -23.67 18.63 0.01
N ALA A 428 -22.65 19.49 -0.01
CA ALA A 428 -21.33 19.19 0.52
C ALA A 428 -21.37 18.83 2.02
N LYS A 429 -22.26 19.45 2.81
CA LYS A 429 -22.41 19.12 4.23
C LYS A 429 -22.99 17.71 4.40
N ALA A 430 -24.02 17.38 3.63
CA ALA A 430 -24.64 16.06 3.70
C ALA A 430 -23.64 14.94 3.34
N TRP A 431 -22.77 15.19 2.36
CA TRP A 431 -21.71 14.25 1.99
C TRP A 431 -20.68 14.05 3.11
N VAL A 432 -20.11 15.12 3.69
CA VAL A 432 -19.11 14.95 4.76
C VAL A 432 -19.71 14.37 6.03
N ASP A 433 -20.98 14.66 6.33
CA ASP A 433 -21.71 14.01 7.42
C ASP A 433 -21.93 12.51 7.17
N LEU A 434 -22.22 12.11 5.93
CA LEU A 434 -22.28 10.70 5.54
C LEU A 434 -20.92 10.01 5.72
N PHE A 435 -19.84 10.64 5.26
CA PHE A 435 -18.50 10.05 5.35
C PHE A 435 -18.08 9.85 6.81
N ALA A 436 -18.28 10.86 7.66
CA ALA A 436 -18.06 10.76 9.10
C ALA A 436 -19.00 9.73 9.75
N GLY A 437 -20.27 9.70 9.35
CA GLY A 437 -21.26 8.72 9.80
C GLY A 437 -20.88 7.28 9.47
N ALA A 438 -20.28 7.04 8.29
CA ALA A 438 -19.73 5.75 7.89
C ALA A 438 -18.45 5.37 8.66
N GLY A 439 -17.85 6.30 9.41
CA GLY A 439 -16.61 6.11 10.17
C GLY A 439 -15.35 6.45 9.38
N ALA A 440 -15.44 7.01 8.17
CA ALA A 440 -14.24 7.36 7.42
C ALA A 440 -13.40 8.42 8.15
N LYS A 441 -12.08 8.38 7.94
CA LYS A 441 -11.12 9.37 8.48
C LYS A 441 -10.54 10.27 7.40
N TYR A 442 -10.80 9.94 6.15
CA TYR A 442 -10.40 10.73 4.98
C TYR A 442 -11.35 10.45 3.82
N PHE A 443 -11.32 11.30 2.81
CA PHE A 443 -12.01 11.06 1.55
C PHE A 443 -11.15 11.53 0.38
N VAL A 444 -11.38 10.97 -0.80
CA VAL A 444 -10.68 11.31 -2.04
C VAL A 444 -11.71 11.57 -3.12
N LEU A 445 -11.77 12.79 -3.63
CA LEU A 445 -12.65 13.14 -4.76
C LEU A 445 -11.87 13.06 -6.08
N THR A 446 -12.46 12.46 -7.11
CA THR A 446 -12.01 12.58 -8.51
C THR A 446 -12.05 14.05 -8.96
N THR A 447 -10.95 14.78 -8.74
CA THR A 447 -10.87 16.19 -9.12
C THR A 447 -10.84 16.36 -10.63
N LYS A 448 -10.22 15.40 -11.32
CA LYS A 448 -10.19 15.25 -12.77
C LYS A 448 -9.94 13.78 -13.10
N HIS A 449 -10.87 13.16 -13.83
CA HIS A 449 -10.73 11.79 -14.34
C HIS A 449 -10.12 11.81 -15.75
N HIS A 450 -10.05 10.65 -16.38
CA HIS A 450 -9.45 10.41 -17.70
C HIS A 450 -10.11 11.20 -18.85
N ASP A 451 -11.36 11.65 -18.66
CA ASP A 451 -12.09 12.51 -19.60
C ASP A 451 -11.58 13.97 -19.59
N GLY A 452 -10.73 14.32 -18.62
CA GLY A 452 -10.13 15.64 -18.40
C GLY A 452 -11.11 16.71 -17.92
N PHE A 453 -12.30 16.36 -17.44
CA PHE A 453 -13.23 17.32 -16.88
C PHE A 453 -12.91 17.61 -15.40
N ALA A 454 -12.57 18.86 -15.10
CA ALA A 454 -12.18 19.26 -13.74
C ALA A 454 -13.36 19.70 -12.85
N LEU A 455 -13.38 19.23 -11.60
CA LEU A 455 -14.34 19.62 -10.57
C LEU A 455 -13.89 20.80 -9.70
N PHE A 456 -12.81 21.48 -10.10
CA PHE A 456 -12.16 22.57 -9.38
C PHE A 456 -11.77 23.70 -10.34
N ASP A 457 -11.34 24.85 -9.81
CA ASP A 457 -10.83 25.97 -10.60
C ASP A 457 -9.44 25.64 -11.18
N THR A 458 -9.41 25.39 -12.48
CA THR A 458 -8.21 25.09 -13.26
C THR A 458 -7.43 26.35 -13.66
N ALA A 459 -7.82 27.53 -13.15
CA ALA A 459 -7.28 28.83 -13.51
C ALA A 459 -7.25 29.02 -15.04
N THR A 460 -6.08 29.27 -15.62
CA THR A 460 -5.94 29.51 -17.07
C THR A 460 -5.55 28.26 -17.87
N THR A 461 -5.41 27.10 -17.22
CA THR A 461 -4.86 25.89 -17.85
C THR A 461 -5.87 25.14 -18.73
N SER A 462 -7.15 25.23 -18.39
CA SER A 462 -8.25 24.61 -19.12
C SER A 462 -9.56 25.29 -18.75
N ASN A 463 -10.51 25.33 -19.68
CA ASN A 463 -11.90 25.70 -19.41
C ASN A 463 -12.81 24.46 -19.32
N ARG A 464 -12.29 23.24 -19.48
CA ARG A 464 -13.06 21.98 -19.36
C ARG A 464 -13.32 21.65 -17.89
N SER A 465 -14.23 22.39 -17.26
CA SER A 465 -14.48 22.32 -15.81
C SER A 465 -15.93 22.61 -15.42
N SER A 466 -16.28 22.18 -14.22
CA SER A 466 -17.57 22.45 -13.55
C SER A 466 -17.85 23.93 -13.30
N LEU A 467 -16.84 24.80 -13.31
CA LEU A 467 -17.03 26.26 -13.26
C LEU A 467 -17.51 26.81 -14.60
N HIS A 468 -17.05 26.23 -15.71
CA HIS A 468 -17.33 26.70 -17.06
C HIS A 468 -18.47 25.97 -17.74
N TYR A 469 -18.88 24.80 -17.27
CA TYR A 469 -19.98 24.00 -17.82
C TYR A 469 -20.80 23.35 -16.70
N GLY A 470 -22.01 22.89 -17.03
CA GLY A 470 -22.89 22.21 -16.08
C GLY A 470 -23.19 23.04 -14.82
N PRO A 471 -22.68 22.67 -13.63
CA PRO A 471 -23.07 23.28 -12.36
C PRO A 471 -22.69 24.77 -12.18
N LYS A 472 -21.67 25.24 -12.91
CA LYS A 472 -21.05 26.58 -12.74
C LYS A 472 -20.59 26.84 -11.30
N ARG A 473 -20.01 25.81 -10.67
CA ARG A 473 -19.62 25.78 -9.25
C ARG A 473 -18.25 25.13 -9.10
N ASP A 474 -17.51 25.55 -8.08
CA ASP A 474 -16.30 24.87 -7.64
C ASP A 474 -16.68 23.77 -6.64
N LEU A 475 -16.93 22.58 -7.16
CA LEU A 475 -17.46 21.47 -6.37
C LEU A 475 -16.44 20.92 -5.36
N LEU A 476 -15.15 20.97 -5.70
CA LEU A 476 -14.08 20.58 -4.80
C LEU A 476 -13.97 21.56 -3.62
N LEU A 477 -13.96 22.87 -3.89
CA LEU A 477 -13.86 23.87 -2.82
C LEU A 477 -15.05 23.77 -1.86
N GLU A 478 -16.27 23.64 -2.39
CA GLU A 478 -17.47 23.48 -1.57
C GLU A 478 -17.39 22.24 -0.66
N LEU A 479 -16.88 21.11 -1.17
CA LEU A 479 -16.70 19.89 -0.37
C LEU A 479 -15.62 20.06 0.69
N PHE A 480 -14.48 20.67 0.36
CA PHE A 480 -13.37 20.87 1.28
C PHE A 480 -13.70 21.89 2.38
N ASP A 481 -14.41 22.96 2.04
CA ASP A 481 -14.91 23.95 3.00
C ASP A 481 -15.94 23.31 3.96
N ALA A 482 -16.81 22.43 3.45
CA ALA A 482 -17.75 21.70 4.28
C ALA A 482 -17.03 20.73 5.23
N ALA A 483 -16.02 20.00 4.75
CA ALA A 483 -15.21 19.14 5.59
C ALA A 483 -14.51 19.94 6.69
N GLU A 484 -13.83 21.04 6.35
CA GLU A 484 -13.15 21.90 7.34
C GLU A 484 -14.11 22.46 8.39
N LYS A 485 -15.31 22.86 7.96
CA LYS A 485 -16.28 23.51 8.83
C LYS A 485 -17.05 22.55 9.73
N TYR A 486 -17.45 21.39 9.20
CA TYR A 486 -18.39 20.49 9.87
C TYR A 486 -17.75 19.20 10.35
N GLN A 487 -16.66 18.75 9.72
CA GLN A 487 -15.97 17.49 10.02
C GLN A 487 -14.43 17.67 9.94
N PRO A 488 -13.82 18.56 10.75
CA PRO A 488 -12.41 18.96 10.60
C PRO A 488 -11.40 17.84 10.82
N GLU A 489 -11.84 16.70 11.37
CA GLU A 489 -11.02 15.50 11.52
C GLU A 489 -10.89 14.69 10.22
N LEU A 490 -11.78 14.89 9.24
CA LEU A 490 -11.68 14.25 7.93
C LEU A 490 -10.54 14.86 7.13
N LYS A 491 -9.55 14.03 6.80
CA LYS A 491 -8.47 14.42 5.88
C LYS A 491 -8.99 14.50 4.46
N ARG A 492 -8.50 15.50 3.73
CA ARG A 492 -9.02 15.89 2.42
C ARG A 492 -8.07 15.44 1.34
N GLY A 493 -8.48 14.47 0.53
CA GLY A 493 -7.69 13.93 -0.57
C GLY A 493 -8.24 14.33 -1.93
N THR A 494 -7.34 14.39 -2.90
CA THR A 494 -7.62 14.72 -4.30
C THR A 494 -7.14 13.58 -5.17
N TYR A 495 -8.04 12.99 -5.96
CA TYR A 495 -7.63 12.13 -7.06
C TYR A 495 -7.30 12.95 -8.29
N PHE A 496 -6.24 12.58 -8.99
CA PHE A 496 -5.81 13.25 -10.22
C PHE A 496 -5.37 12.23 -11.28
N SER A 497 -6.10 12.17 -12.39
CA SER A 497 -5.64 11.39 -13.53
C SER A 497 -4.50 12.10 -14.24
N LEU A 498 -3.35 11.42 -14.36
CA LEU A 498 -2.19 11.93 -15.09
C LEU A 498 -2.47 12.00 -16.61
N PRO A 499 -2.91 10.93 -17.29
CA PRO A 499 -3.24 10.99 -18.71
C PRO A 499 -4.69 11.45 -18.98
N GLU A 500 -4.91 12.03 -20.15
CA GLU A 500 -6.25 12.35 -20.67
C GLU A 500 -6.46 11.64 -22.01
N TRP A 501 -7.55 10.90 -22.18
CA TRP A 501 -7.74 10.04 -23.35
C TRP A 501 -7.66 10.81 -24.68
N PHE A 502 -8.39 11.92 -24.75
CA PHE A 502 -8.63 12.64 -26.01
C PHE A 502 -8.20 14.10 -25.99
N ASN A 503 -7.34 14.49 -25.04
CA ASN A 503 -6.71 15.80 -25.07
C ASN A 503 -5.56 15.77 -26.10
N PRO A 504 -5.62 16.56 -27.18
CA PRO A 504 -4.59 16.55 -28.22
C PRO A 504 -3.20 16.95 -27.71
N ASP A 505 -3.09 17.72 -26.63
CA ASP A 505 -1.80 18.14 -26.07
C ASP A 505 -1.11 17.00 -25.33
N PHE A 506 -1.86 15.96 -24.92
CA PHE A 506 -1.29 14.73 -24.36
C PHE A 506 -0.69 13.82 -25.45
N GLY A 507 -1.01 14.02 -26.73
CA GLY A 507 -0.60 13.17 -27.85
C GLY A 507 0.90 12.83 -27.92
N PRO A 508 1.85 13.77 -27.63
CA PRO A 508 3.27 13.46 -27.57
C PRO A 508 3.67 12.42 -26.51
N TYR A 509 2.82 12.19 -25.51
CA TYR A 509 3.01 11.24 -24.41
C TYR A 509 2.10 10.01 -24.53
N GLY A 510 1.30 9.93 -25.60
CA GLY A 510 0.32 8.87 -25.77
C GLY A 510 0.95 7.48 -25.79
N PHE A 511 0.25 6.50 -25.23
CA PHE A 511 0.77 5.15 -25.05
C PHE A 511 -0.32 4.07 -25.11
N ASP A 512 0.08 2.85 -25.45
CA ASP A 512 -0.72 1.65 -25.30
C ASP A 512 -0.27 0.90 -24.04
N GLN A 513 -1.20 0.46 -23.20
CA GLN A 513 -0.84 -0.24 -21.97
C GLN A 513 -0.20 -1.62 -22.23
N PHE A 514 -0.61 -2.28 -23.31
CA PHE A 514 -0.12 -3.60 -23.72
C PHE A 514 -0.02 -3.65 -25.24
N SER A 515 0.82 -4.53 -25.79
CA SER A 515 0.97 -4.69 -27.24
C SER A 515 -0.12 -5.60 -27.86
N THR A 516 -1.40 -5.34 -27.58
CA THR A 516 -2.53 -6.11 -28.12
C THR A 516 -3.60 -5.20 -28.72
N ALA A 517 -4.29 -5.69 -29.75
CA ALA A 517 -5.35 -4.94 -30.43
C ALA A 517 -6.65 -4.77 -29.61
N SER A 518 -6.66 -5.18 -28.34
CA SER A 518 -7.77 -5.04 -27.40
C SER A 518 -7.35 -4.36 -26.09
N THR A 519 -6.19 -3.71 -26.10
CA THR A 519 -5.63 -3.05 -24.92
C THR A 519 -6.28 -1.69 -24.67
N VAL A 520 -6.18 -1.21 -23.44
CA VAL A 520 -6.45 0.19 -23.14
C VAL A 520 -5.30 1.03 -23.70
N SER A 521 -5.64 2.12 -24.39
CA SER A 521 -4.68 3.09 -24.88
C SER A 521 -5.04 4.50 -24.44
N TRP A 522 -4.05 5.38 -24.54
CA TRP A 522 -4.11 6.78 -24.14
C TRP A 522 -3.59 7.60 -25.30
N PRO A 523 -4.41 7.81 -26.34
CA PRO A 523 -3.90 8.26 -27.62
C PRO A 523 -3.57 9.76 -27.59
N GLY A 524 -4.20 10.55 -26.73
CA GLY A 524 -4.01 12.00 -26.69
C GLY A 524 -4.34 12.64 -28.03
N ILE A 525 -5.46 12.25 -28.63
CA ILE A 525 -5.95 12.76 -29.91
C ILE A 525 -7.41 13.17 -29.81
N GLU A 526 -7.88 14.05 -30.69
CA GLU A 526 -9.31 14.32 -30.76
C GLU A 526 -10.12 13.05 -31.09
N ALA A 527 -11.15 12.79 -30.30
CA ALA A 527 -12.07 11.68 -30.49
C ALA A 527 -12.79 11.75 -31.85
N LYS A 528 -13.15 10.58 -32.39
CA LYS A 528 -13.96 10.44 -33.60
C LYS A 528 -15.29 9.79 -33.25
N ASN A 529 -16.39 10.45 -33.58
CA ASN A 529 -17.71 9.88 -33.38
C ASN A 529 -17.81 8.55 -34.16
N PRO A 530 -18.16 7.46 -33.49
CA PRO A 530 -17.98 6.11 -34.02
C PRO A 530 -19.01 5.75 -35.10
N TYR A 531 -20.10 6.51 -35.23
CA TYR A 531 -21.15 6.28 -36.24
C TYR A 531 -21.05 7.20 -37.44
N THR A 532 -20.61 8.45 -37.23
CA THR A 532 -20.56 9.50 -38.25
C THR A 532 -19.15 9.80 -38.75
N ASN A 533 -18.12 9.31 -38.03
CA ASN A 533 -16.71 9.58 -38.27
C ASN A 533 -16.32 11.08 -38.21
N LYS A 534 -17.19 11.92 -37.65
CA LYS A 534 -16.89 13.34 -37.40
C LYS A 534 -16.00 13.48 -36.16
N THR A 535 -15.14 14.49 -36.12
CA THR A 535 -14.39 14.85 -34.91
C THR A 535 -15.37 15.26 -33.80
N GLU A 536 -15.20 14.68 -32.61
CA GLU A 536 -15.86 15.17 -31.40
C GLU A 536 -15.03 16.32 -30.81
N PRO A 537 -15.64 17.44 -30.42
CA PRO A 537 -14.90 18.54 -29.81
C PRO A 537 -14.32 18.12 -28.46
N TYR A 538 -13.13 18.62 -28.12
CA TYR A 538 -12.62 18.63 -26.74
C TYR A 538 -13.03 19.95 -26.09
N THR A 539 -14.30 20.06 -25.70
CA THR A 539 -14.93 21.31 -25.25
C THR A 539 -14.24 21.85 -24.01
N GLY A 540 -13.93 23.16 -24.03
CA GLY A 540 -13.18 23.81 -22.96
C GLY A 540 -11.66 23.69 -23.09
N HIS A 541 -11.14 23.11 -24.18
CA HIS A 541 -9.71 23.13 -24.49
C HIS A 541 -9.16 24.55 -24.53
N VAL A 542 -8.03 24.76 -23.86
CA VAL A 542 -7.19 25.96 -23.98
C VAL A 542 -5.87 25.49 -24.58
N PRO A 543 -5.46 25.98 -25.76
CA PRO A 543 -4.20 25.58 -26.35
C PRO A 543 -3.02 25.97 -25.46
N ILE A 544 -2.20 24.99 -25.13
CA ILE A 544 -0.98 25.11 -24.32
C ILE A 544 0.25 24.65 -25.12
N GLY A 545 1.45 24.89 -24.60
CA GLY A 545 2.69 24.45 -25.25
C GLY A 545 3.00 22.98 -24.98
N ASP A 546 2.86 22.57 -23.72
CA ASP A 546 3.27 21.25 -23.23
C ASP A 546 2.32 20.77 -22.13
N PHE A 547 1.70 19.60 -22.31
CA PHE A 547 0.69 19.09 -21.38
C PHE A 547 1.19 18.92 -19.95
N ILE A 548 2.44 18.48 -19.75
CA ILE A 548 2.97 18.23 -18.41
C ILE A 548 3.25 19.55 -17.70
N SER A 549 3.98 20.45 -18.34
CA SER A 549 4.46 21.69 -17.71
C SER A 549 3.43 22.84 -17.70
N ASP A 550 2.49 22.88 -18.65
CA ASP A 550 1.50 23.95 -18.74
C ASP A 550 0.10 23.56 -18.21
N LEU A 551 -0.18 22.27 -18.00
CA LEU A 551 -1.49 21.80 -17.50
C LEU A 551 -1.38 20.87 -16.29
N MET A 552 -0.69 19.73 -16.41
CA MET A 552 -0.63 18.72 -15.34
C MET A 552 -0.03 19.29 -14.05
N VAL A 553 1.22 19.74 -14.09
CA VAL A 553 1.94 20.24 -12.90
C VAL A 553 1.28 21.50 -12.34
N PRO A 554 0.84 22.49 -13.15
CA PRO A 554 0.09 23.63 -12.64
C PRO A 554 -1.22 23.24 -11.94
N GLN A 555 -1.99 22.29 -12.48
CA GLN A 555 -3.22 21.81 -11.84
C GLN A 555 -2.93 21.06 -10.53
N MET A 556 -1.95 20.16 -10.51
CA MET A 556 -1.50 19.50 -9.27
C MET A 556 -1.05 20.54 -8.23
N SER A 557 -0.35 21.60 -8.66
CA SER A 557 0.07 22.71 -7.80
C SER A 557 -1.13 23.48 -7.23
N LEU A 558 -2.17 23.76 -8.02
CA LEU A 558 -3.39 24.38 -7.51
C LEU A 558 -4.02 23.51 -6.41
N LEU A 559 -4.17 22.19 -6.64
CA LEU A 559 -4.72 21.26 -5.65
C LEU A 559 -3.87 21.21 -4.35
N ALA A 560 -2.55 21.25 -4.49
CA ALA A 560 -1.62 21.27 -3.36
C ALA A 560 -1.71 22.56 -2.54
N TYR A 561 -1.65 23.72 -3.18
CA TYR A 561 -1.44 25.01 -2.51
C TYR A 561 -2.71 25.82 -2.28
N ASN A 562 -3.68 25.77 -3.21
CA ASN A 562 -4.91 26.54 -3.12
C ASN A 562 -6.00 25.76 -2.38
N TYR A 563 -6.07 24.45 -2.60
CA TYR A 563 -7.05 23.57 -1.95
C TYR A 563 -6.50 22.89 -0.69
N ASN A 564 -5.21 23.02 -0.41
CA ASN A 564 -4.57 22.41 0.76
C ASN A 564 -4.85 20.90 0.88
N THR A 565 -4.75 20.14 -0.21
CA THR A 565 -4.93 18.67 -0.15
C THR A 565 -3.97 18.04 0.88
N ASP A 566 -4.44 17.03 1.60
CA ASP A 566 -3.65 16.21 2.53
C ASP A 566 -3.08 14.97 1.82
N LEU A 567 -3.73 14.53 0.74
CA LEU A 567 -3.38 13.33 -0.03
C LEU A 567 -3.62 13.57 -1.52
N MET A 568 -2.60 13.35 -2.35
CA MET A 568 -2.77 13.32 -3.81
C MET A 568 -2.74 11.88 -4.31
N TRP A 569 -3.91 11.38 -4.72
CA TRP A 569 -4.10 10.04 -5.27
C TRP A 569 -4.01 10.12 -6.80
N CYS A 570 -2.83 9.89 -7.36
CA CYS A 570 -2.69 9.94 -8.82
C CYS A 570 -3.17 8.63 -9.45
N ASP A 571 -3.39 8.62 -10.76
CA ASP A 571 -3.70 7.39 -11.48
C ASP A 571 -2.96 7.25 -12.80
N CYS A 572 -2.84 5.99 -13.22
CA CYS A 572 -2.25 5.56 -14.48
C CYS A 572 -0.76 5.89 -14.67
N GLY A 573 0.00 6.30 -13.64
CA GLY A 573 1.47 6.21 -13.53
C GLY A 573 2.33 6.59 -14.75
N ALA A 574 1.81 7.40 -15.66
CA ALA A 574 2.35 7.63 -17.01
C ALA A 574 3.40 8.75 -17.02
N ALA A 575 3.66 9.33 -18.20
CA ALA A 575 4.49 10.53 -18.35
C ALA A 575 4.01 11.62 -17.37
N ASN A 576 4.93 12.16 -16.57
CA ASN A 576 4.59 13.01 -15.44
C ASN A 576 5.66 14.07 -15.14
N GLY A 577 5.29 15.07 -14.35
CA GLY A 577 6.18 16.07 -13.76
C GLY A 577 6.29 15.96 -12.23
N THR A 578 6.04 14.77 -11.68
CA THR A 578 5.81 14.57 -10.24
C THR A 578 7.05 14.85 -9.40
N ALA A 579 8.26 14.58 -9.89
CA ALA A 579 9.48 14.75 -9.09
C ALA A 579 9.69 16.19 -8.58
N GLY A 580 9.58 17.18 -9.48
CA GLY A 580 9.64 18.60 -9.13
C GLY A 580 8.46 19.05 -8.26
N PHE A 581 7.25 18.66 -8.67
CA PHE A 581 6.03 18.97 -7.92
C PHE A 581 6.08 18.46 -6.47
N ALA A 582 6.42 17.18 -6.27
CA ALA A 582 6.45 16.54 -4.95
C ALA A 582 7.54 17.16 -4.06
N ALA A 583 8.73 17.43 -4.61
CA ALA A 583 9.78 18.12 -3.87
C ALA A 583 9.29 19.47 -3.32
N ASP A 584 8.70 20.31 -4.17
CA ASP A 584 8.19 21.62 -3.77
C ASP A 584 7.04 21.52 -2.78
N TRP A 585 6.06 20.65 -3.05
CA TRP A 585 4.87 20.50 -2.22
C TRP A 585 5.21 19.99 -0.83
N TRP A 586 6.03 18.95 -0.72
CA TRP A 586 6.42 18.39 0.57
C TRP A 586 7.23 19.38 1.39
N ASN A 587 8.18 20.09 0.77
CA ASN A 587 8.93 21.16 1.44
C ASN A 587 7.99 22.25 1.97
N HIS A 588 7.01 22.67 1.16
CA HIS A 588 6.01 23.66 1.57
C HIS A 588 5.14 23.16 2.73
N ALA A 589 4.59 21.93 2.62
CA ALA A 589 3.77 21.32 3.65
C ALA A 589 4.54 21.20 4.98
N ARG A 590 5.83 20.88 4.93
CA ARG A 590 6.70 20.85 6.11
C ARG A 590 6.78 22.20 6.82
N THR A 591 6.81 23.33 6.09
CA THR A 591 6.80 24.66 6.72
C THR A 591 5.52 24.97 7.49
N GLN A 592 4.43 24.27 7.15
CA GLN A 592 3.12 24.36 7.79
C GLN A 592 2.91 23.29 8.85
N ASN A 593 3.93 22.48 9.15
CA ASN A 593 3.83 21.29 10.01
C ASN A 593 2.76 20.29 9.54
N ARG A 594 2.57 20.17 8.22
CA ARG A 594 1.65 19.23 7.59
C ARG A 594 2.44 18.07 6.99
N GLN A 595 2.07 16.85 7.36
CA GLN A 595 2.57 15.64 6.70
C GLN A 595 1.54 15.22 5.66
N VAL A 596 1.88 15.33 4.39
CA VAL A 596 0.99 15.00 3.25
C VAL A 596 1.38 13.65 2.66
N ALA A 597 0.62 13.13 1.70
CA ALA A 597 0.91 11.84 1.07
C ALA A 597 0.67 11.81 -0.44
N ILE A 598 1.37 10.92 -1.15
CA ILE A 598 1.06 10.47 -2.52
C ILE A 598 0.99 8.95 -2.61
N ASN A 599 0.16 8.43 -3.51
CA ASN A 599 0.10 6.99 -3.77
C ASN A 599 1.20 6.52 -4.75
N SER A 600 1.29 5.21 -4.98
CA SER A 600 2.25 4.57 -5.90
C SER A 600 1.94 4.75 -7.40
N ARG A 601 0.95 5.56 -7.76
CA ARG A 601 0.51 5.77 -9.15
C ARG A 601 0.83 7.16 -9.68
N CYS A 602 1.60 7.97 -8.95
CA CYS A 602 2.04 9.28 -9.40
C CYS A 602 3.22 9.25 -10.40
N GLY A 603 3.64 8.05 -10.85
CA GLY A 603 4.60 7.89 -11.94
C GLY A 603 6.09 7.97 -11.53
N LEU A 604 6.39 7.87 -10.22
CA LEU A 604 7.76 7.75 -9.71
C LEU A 604 7.96 6.35 -9.12
N ALA A 605 8.74 5.50 -9.77
CA ALA A 605 8.89 4.09 -9.39
C ALA A 605 9.57 3.89 -8.02
N GLU A 606 10.47 4.80 -7.64
CA GLU A 606 11.21 4.78 -6.39
C GLU A 606 10.47 5.49 -5.25
N THR A 607 9.47 6.31 -5.58
CA THR A 607 8.84 7.26 -4.65
C THR A 607 7.34 7.01 -4.57
N SER A 608 6.92 6.40 -3.47
CA SER A 608 5.52 6.22 -3.09
C SER A 608 5.42 6.14 -1.57
N ASP A 609 4.35 6.72 -1.00
CA ASP A 609 4.11 6.64 0.43
C ASP A 609 3.35 5.37 0.83
N PHE A 610 2.57 4.83 -0.11
CA PHE A 610 1.83 3.59 0.02
C PHE A 610 1.47 2.99 -1.36
N ASP A 611 1.31 1.67 -1.40
CA ASP A 611 0.90 0.92 -2.59
C ASP A 611 -0.63 0.87 -2.74
N THR A 612 -1.18 0.81 -3.97
CA THR A 612 -2.65 0.85 -4.21
C THR A 612 -3.21 -0.30 -5.04
N PRO A 613 -3.12 -1.55 -4.56
CA PRO A 613 -3.65 -2.69 -5.29
C PRO A 613 -5.20 -2.64 -5.33
N GLU A 614 -5.77 -2.55 -6.53
CA GLU A 614 -7.22 -2.49 -6.77
C GLU A 614 -7.92 -3.81 -6.48
N TYR A 615 -9.07 -3.76 -5.78
CA TYR A 615 -9.91 -4.92 -5.44
C TYR A 615 -9.16 -6.08 -4.76
N GLN A 616 -7.99 -5.82 -4.18
CA GLN A 616 -7.08 -6.86 -3.72
C GLN A 616 -7.16 -7.07 -2.21
N THR A 617 -7.08 -8.34 -1.80
CA THR A 617 -6.74 -8.79 -0.45
C THR A 617 -5.42 -9.58 -0.47
N PHE A 618 -4.80 -9.72 0.70
CA PHE A 618 -3.62 -10.56 0.92
C PHE A 618 -3.95 -11.67 1.93
N SER A 619 -3.13 -12.71 2.03
CA SER A 619 -3.23 -13.72 3.09
C SER A 619 -2.36 -13.40 4.31
N VAL A 620 -1.40 -12.48 4.13
CA VAL A 620 -0.40 -12.10 5.13
C VAL A 620 -0.21 -10.59 5.13
N ALA A 621 0.15 -10.03 6.29
CA ALA A 621 0.45 -8.61 6.42
C ALA A 621 1.57 -8.19 5.47
N GLN A 622 1.38 -7.04 4.82
CA GLN A 622 2.44 -6.39 4.06
C GLN A 622 3.15 -5.38 4.95
N ARG A 623 4.48 -5.31 4.84
CA ARG A 623 5.27 -4.37 5.66
C ARG A 623 5.14 -2.93 5.16
N THR A 624 5.28 -2.74 3.85
CA THR A 624 5.00 -1.47 3.19
C THR A 624 3.53 -1.15 3.35
N LYS A 625 3.23 0.11 3.68
CA LYS A 625 1.84 0.57 3.77
C LYS A 625 1.16 0.43 2.41
N TRP A 626 -0.11 0.03 2.43
CA TRP A 626 -0.91 -0.10 1.22
C TRP A 626 -2.37 0.26 1.48
N GLU A 627 -3.10 0.49 0.41
CA GLU A 627 -4.52 0.84 0.41
C GLU A 627 -5.23 0.06 -0.69
N SER A 628 -6.15 -0.81 -0.30
CA SER A 628 -7.08 -1.42 -1.25
C SER A 628 -8.17 -0.41 -1.59
N ASN A 629 -8.52 -0.32 -2.87
CA ASN A 629 -9.61 0.51 -3.34
C ASN A 629 -10.56 -0.32 -4.22
N GLN A 630 -11.86 -0.05 -4.06
CA GLN A 630 -12.95 -0.75 -4.75
C GLN A 630 -14.28 -0.01 -4.60
N GLY A 631 -15.19 -0.21 -5.55
CA GLY A 631 -16.58 0.26 -5.48
C GLY A 631 -17.43 -0.41 -4.41
N ILE A 632 -18.34 0.36 -3.80
CA ILE A 632 -19.55 -0.19 -3.19
C ILE A 632 -20.45 -0.83 -4.26
N ASP A 633 -20.44 -0.27 -5.47
CA ASP A 633 -20.89 -0.96 -6.68
C ASP A 633 -19.86 -2.05 -7.03
N PRO A 634 -20.27 -3.32 -7.16
CA PRO A 634 -19.33 -4.39 -7.47
C PRO A 634 -18.73 -4.31 -8.87
N TYR A 635 -19.28 -3.46 -9.76
CA TYR A 635 -18.97 -3.43 -11.19
C TYR A 635 -18.31 -2.14 -11.65
N SER A 636 -18.28 -1.08 -10.83
CA SER A 636 -17.89 0.26 -11.26
C SER A 636 -17.44 1.13 -10.08
N TYR A 637 -16.68 2.19 -10.37
CA TYR A 637 -16.50 3.30 -9.45
C TYR A 637 -17.57 4.38 -9.71
N GLY A 638 -17.66 4.86 -10.95
CA GLY A 638 -18.68 5.82 -11.33
C GLY A 638 -20.10 5.26 -11.24
N TYR A 639 -21.09 6.13 -11.02
CA TYR A 639 -22.51 5.76 -10.96
C TYR A 639 -22.93 4.83 -12.10
N ASN A 640 -23.45 3.64 -11.79
CA ASN A 640 -23.95 2.70 -12.78
C ASN A 640 -25.45 2.40 -12.56
N ARG A 641 -26.31 2.96 -13.41
CA ARG A 641 -27.77 2.74 -13.33
C ARG A 641 -28.19 1.32 -13.64
N ALA A 642 -27.31 0.50 -14.23
CA ALA A 642 -27.59 -0.90 -14.50
C ALA A 642 -27.45 -1.77 -13.24
N THR A 643 -26.73 -1.31 -12.22
CA THR A 643 -26.55 -2.03 -10.96
C THR A 643 -27.85 -2.04 -10.17
N ALA A 644 -28.37 -3.24 -9.92
CA ALA A 644 -29.55 -3.41 -9.08
C ALA A 644 -29.19 -3.09 -7.62
N PRO A 645 -30.08 -2.45 -6.84
CA PRO A 645 -29.83 -2.13 -5.42
C PRO A 645 -29.29 -3.30 -4.59
N ALA A 646 -29.82 -4.50 -4.80
CA ALA A 646 -29.39 -5.70 -4.06
C ALA A 646 -27.97 -6.19 -4.39
N ALA A 647 -27.32 -5.64 -5.42
CA ALA A 647 -25.95 -5.98 -5.80
C ALA A 647 -24.90 -5.11 -5.09
N TYR A 648 -25.26 -3.94 -4.58
CA TYR A 648 -24.33 -3.10 -3.82
C TYR A 648 -23.80 -3.84 -2.60
N MET A 649 -22.53 -3.60 -2.27
CA MET A 649 -21.87 -4.16 -1.11
C MET A 649 -22.67 -3.87 0.16
N THR A 650 -22.95 -4.93 0.93
CA THR A 650 -23.72 -4.84 2.18
C THR A 650 -22.85 -4.35 3.33
N ALA A 651 -23.47 -3.86 4.40
CA ALA A 651 -22.77 -3.46 5.62
C ALA A 651 -21.85 -4.57 6.17
N SER A 652 -22.32 -5.83 6.17
CA SER A 652 -21.52 -6.99 6.56
C SER A 652 -20.25 -7.15 5.73
N LYS A 653 -20.32 -6.90 4.42
CA LYS A 653 -19.17 -7.03 3.52
C LYS A 653 -18.22 -5.83 3.65
N ILE A 654 -18.74 -4.63 3.90
CA ILE A 654 -17.92 -3.44 4.21
C ILE A 654 -17.09 -3.70 5.47
N VAL A 655 -17.73 -4.15 6.56
CA VAL A 655 -17.06 -4.48 7.83
C VAL A 655 -16.03 -5.59 7.63
N TYR A 656 -16.42 -6.69 6.94
CA TYR A 656 -15.51 -7.79 6.62
C TYR A 656 -14.25 -7.29 5.91
N THR A 657 -14.43 -6.54 4.82
CA THR A 657 -13.31 -6.09 4.01
C THR A 657 -12.44 -5.10 4.78
N LEU A 658 -13.02 -4.18 5.55
CA LEU A 658 -12.25 -3.25 6.38
C LEU A 658 -11.36 -4.00 7.38
N VAL A 659 -11.93 -4.94 8.15
CA VAL A 659 -11.19 -5.74 9.14
C VAL A 659 -10.07 -6.54 8.49
N ASP A 660 -10.36 -7.14 7.32
CA ASP A 660 -9.39 -7.91 6.56
C ASP A 660 -8.21 -7.06 6.06
N MET A 661 -8.47 -5.84 5.56
CA MET A 661 -7.40 -4.93 5.12
C MET A 661 -6.55 -4.48 6.31
N VAL A 662 -7.20 -4.07 7.42
CA VAL A 662 -6.51 -3.50 8.59
C VAL A 662 -5.59 -4.51 9.26
N SER A 663 -6.01 -5.77 9.40
CA SER A 663 -5.16 -6.82 10.00
C SER A 663 -3.92 -7.16 9.17
N LYS A 664 -3.91 -6.75 7.90
CA LYS A 664 -2.84 -6.99 6.93
C LYS A 664 -2.05 -5.71 6.61
N ASN A 665 -2.12 -4.72 7.51
CA ASN A 665 -1.47 -3.40 7.44
C ASN A 665 -2.06 -2.45 6.38
N GLY A 666 -3.18 -2.81 5.75
CA GLY A 666 -3.82 -2.02 4.71
C GLY A 666 -4.77 -0.95 5.24
N ASN A 667 -5.09 0.01 4.39
CA ASN A 667 -6.31 0.82 4.48
C ASN A 667 -7.34 0.34 3.44
N LEU A 668 -8.62 0.65 3.66
CA LEU A 668 -9.69 0.51 2.69
C LEU A 668 -10.16 1.90 2.25
N LEU A 669 -10.05 2.17 0.94
CA LEU A 669 -10.65 3.33 0.29
C LEU A 669 -11.87 2.86 -0.52
N LEU A 670 -13.05 2.95 0.10
CA LEU A 670 -14.30 2.44 -0.47
C LEU A 670 -14.97 3.53 -1.32
N ASP A 671 -15.20 3.24 -2.59
CA ASP A 671 -15.77 4.19 -3.53
C ASP A 671 -17.29 4.24 -3.51
N ILE A 672 -17.82 5.45 -3.68
CA ILE A 672 -19.22 5.73 -4.02
C ILE A 672 -19.30 6.38 -5.41
N GLY A 673 -20.39 6.11 -6.12
CA GLY A 673 -20.67 6.66 -7.45
C GLY A 673 -21.89 7.59 -7.45
N PRO A 674 -21.75 8.90 -7.17
CA PRO A 674 -22.89 9.81 -7.13
C PRO A 674 -23.54 10.04 -8.50
N LYS A 675 -24.85 10.30 -8.47
CA LYS A 675 -25.69 10.65 -9.62
C LYS A 675 -25.30 12.04 -10.16
N PRO A 676 -25.63 12.38 -11.42
CA PRO A 676 -25.24 13.65 -12.02
C PRO A 676 -25.88 14.90 -11.37
N ASP A 677 -26.93 14.72 -10.57
CA ASP A 677 -27.52 15.80 -9.76
C ASP A 677 -26.85 15.95 -8.38
N GLY A 678 -25.89 15.10 -8.01
CA GLY A 678 -25.17 15.13 -6.73
C GLY A 678 -25.79 14.28 -5.62
N THR A 679 -26.87 13.53 -5.89
CA THR A 679 -27.40 12.55 -4.94
C THR A 679 -26.61 11.24 -4.97
N ILE A 680 -26.46 10.60 -3.81
CA ILE A 680 -25.89 9.26 -3.67
C ILE A 680 -27.06 8.26 -3.63
N ASP A 681 -26.86 7.03 -4.10
CA ASP A 681 -27.94 6.04 -4.04
C ASP A 681 -28.33 5.72 -2.59
N ASP A 682 -29.63 5.67 -2.30
CA ASP A 682 -30.13 5.44 -0.94
C ASP A 682 -29.64 4.10 -0.37
N THR A 683 -29.37 3.12 -1.23
CA THR A 683 -28.83 1.82 -0.83
C THR A 683 -27.39 1.93 -0.35
N GLU A 684 -26.55 2.69 -1.08
CA GLU A 684 -25.18 2.97 -0.68
C GLU A 684 -25.14 3.71 0.65
N VAL A 685 -25.97 4.77 0.78
CA VAL A 685 -26.11 5.55 2.02
C VAL A 685 -26.50 4.66 3.19
N ALA A 686 -27.52 3.81 3.02
CA ALA A 686 -28.00 2.93 4.08
C ALA A 686 -26.93 1.92 4.52
N HIS A 687 -26.26 1.25 3.58
CA HIS A 687 -25.22 0.28 3.91
C HIS A 687 -23.98 0.91 4.55
N LEU A 688 -23.57 2.11 4.11
CA LEU A 688 -22.47 2.86 4.70
C LEU A 688 -22.77 3.27 6.15
N LEU A 689 -23.97 3.79 6.42
CA LEU A 689 -24.36 4.19 7.77
C LEU A 689 -24.53 2.98 8.69
N ASP A 690 -25.07 1.87 8.18
CA ASP A 690 -25.23 0.63 8.94
C ASP A 690 -23.86 0.00 9.30
N ALA A 691 -22.92 -0.04 8.35
CA ALA A 691 -21.52 -0.39 8.65
C ALA A 691 -20.89 0.61 9.62
N GLY A 692 -21.16 1.90 9.45
CA GLY A 692 -20.69 2.98 10.31
C GLY A 692 -21.08 2.78 11.77
N ASN A 693 -22.30 2.32 12.06
CA ASN A 693 -22.74 1.99 13.42
C ASN A 693 -21.81 0.96 14.08
N TRP A 694 -21.45 -0.11 13.35
CA TRP A 694 -20.51 -1.10 13.84
C TRP A 694 -19.10 -0.51 13.99
N ILE A 695 -18.62 0.22 12.98
CA ILE A 695 -17.27 0.81 12.96
C ILE A 695 -17.06 1.76 14.14
N HIS A 696 -18.02 2.62 14.45
CA HIS A 696 -17.94 3.54 15.60
C HIS A 696 -17.91 2.80 16.94
N ALA A 697 -18.72 1.75 17.10
CA ALA A 697 -18.74 0.93 18.31
C ALA A 697 -17.43 0.13 18.52
N HIS A 698 -16.70 -0.15 17.44
CA HIS A 698 -15.48 -0.96 17.44
C HIS A 698 -14.22 -0.17 17.08
N ALA A 699 -14.28 1.16 17.12
CA ALA A 699 -13.23 2.05 16.65
C ALA A 699 -11.83 1.73 17.22
N GLU A 700 -11.74 1.32 18.49
CA GLU A 700 -10.48 0.96 19.16
C GLU A 700 -9.76 -0.25 18.52
N ALA A 701 -10.50 -1.17 17.90
CA ALA A 701 -9.95 -2.35 17.24
C ALA A 701 -9.56 -2.10 15.78
N ILE A 702 -9.88 -0.93 15.24
CA ILE A 702 -9.64 -0.53 13.85
C ILE A 702 -8.61 0.58 13.79
N TYR A 703 -8.94 1.77 14.29
CA TYR A 703 -8.10 2.97 14.18
C TYR A 703 -6.93 2.93 15.15
N ASN A 704 -5.81 3.56 14.79
CA ASN A 704 -4.57 3.59 15.58
C ASN A 704 -4.02 2.19 15.95
N THR A 705 -4.47 1.13 15.28
CA THR A 705 -3.98 -0.23 15.48
C THR A 705 -2.83 -0.55 14.54
N THR A 706 -2.10 -1.62 14.81
CA THR A 706 -1.18 -2.26 13.86
C THR A 706 -1.48 -3.74 13.72
N TYR A 707 -0.99 -4.35 12.64
CA TYR A 707 -1.05 -5.78 12.40
C TYR A 707 -0.25 -6.56 13.45
N TRP A 708 -0.53 -7.85 13.56
CA TRP A 708 0.27 -8.78 14.36
C TRP A 708 1.32 -9.48 13.50
N PHE A 709 2.59 -9.43 13.93
CA PHE A 709 3.71 -9.98 13.15
C PHE A 709 3.64 -11.51 12.99
N VAL A 710 3.14 -12.20 14.02
CA VAL A 710 3.12 -13.68 14.04
C VAL A 710 2.19 -14.24 12.97
N GLN A 711 0.98 -13.71 12.85
CA GLN A 711 0.01 -14.07 11.80
C GLN A 711 -1.10 -13.02 11.69
N SER A 712 -1.66 -12.85 10.49
CA SER A 712 -2.76 -11.90 10.23
C SER A 712 -4.15 -12.50 10.37
N GLU A 713 -4.24 -13.83 10.25
CA GLU A 713 -5.47 -14.61 10.29
C GLU A 713 -5.24 -16.01 10.88
N LEU A 714 -6.30 -16.70 11.30
CA LEU A 714 -6.23 -18.13 11.60
C LEU A 714 -6.16 -18.92 10.29
N LEU A 715 -5.16 -19.79 10.18
CA LEU A 715 -4.95 -20.62 8.98
C LEU A 715 -5.96 -21.79 8.87
N SER A 716 -6.61 -22.13 9.98
CA SER A 716 -7.61 -23.19 10.06
C SER A 716 -8.60 -22.89 11.18
N GLY A 717 -9.84 -23.37 11.01
CA GLY A 717 -10.91 -23.10 11.97
C GLY A 717 -11.70 -21.85 11.57
N PRO A 718 -12.16 -21.04 12.54
CA PRO A 718 -13.05 -19.93 12.26
C PRO A 718 -12.35 -18.79 11.51
N ASP A 719 -13.11 -18.02 10.74
CA ASP A 719 -12.62 -16.84 10.03
C ASP A 719 -12.30 -15.71 11.01
N VAL A 720 -11.03 -15.56 11.37
CA VAL A 720 -10.55 -14.63 12.41
C VAL A 720 -9.41 -13.77 11.90
N ARG A 721 -9.39 -12.50 12.31
CA ARG A 721 -8.30 -11.54 12.11
C ARG A 721 -7.79 -11.00 13.44
N PHE A 722 -6.60 -10.39 13.39
CA PHE A 722 -5.94 -9.82 14.55
C PHE A 722 -5.49 -8.39 14.29
N THR A 723 -5.74 -7.52 15.26
CA THR A 723 -5.16 -6.16 15.34
C THR A 723 -4.67 -5.92 16.76
N GLN A 724 -3.85 -4.90 16.96
CA GLN A 724 -3.32 -4.58 18.28
C GLN A 724 -2.98 -3.10 18.43
N THR A 725 -3.02 -2.63 19.66
CA THR A 725 -2.42 -1.37 20.11
C THR A 725 -1.28 -1.69 21.07
N ASN A 726 -0.69 -0.65 21.68
CA ASN A 726 0.24 -0.88 22.78
C ASN A 726 -0.49 -1.50 23.99
N ASP A 727 -1.76 -1.17 24.22
CA ASP A 727 -2.48 -1.52 25.44
C ASP A 727 -3.40 -2.73 25.33
N ALA A 728 -3.76 -3.15 24.12
CA ALA A 728 -4.68 -4.26 23.91
C ALA A 728 -4.35 -5.09 22.67
N PHE A 729 -4.83 -6.33 22.69
CA PHE A 729 -4.90 -7.23 21.53
C PHE A 729 -6.36 -7.49 21.17
N PHE A 730 -6.68 -7.50 19.89
CA PHE A 730 -8.04 -7.70 19.40
C PHE A 730 -8.11 -8.97 18.55
N ILE A 731 -9.11 -9.80 18.84
CA ILE A 731 -9.45 -11.01 18.09
C ILE A 731 -10.79 -10.75 17.42
N LEU A 732 -10.77 -10.60 16.10
CA LEU A 732 -11.92 -10.19 15.31
C LEU A 732 -12.47 -11.38 14.53
N PHE A 733 -13.61 -11.92 14.95
CA PHE A 733 -14.31 -12.99 14.25
C PHE A 733 -15.18 -12.41 13.13
N LEU A 734 -14.96 -12.85 11.90
CA LEU A 734 -15.69 -12.45 10.69
C LEU A 734 -16.89 -13.35 10.38
N GLU A 735 -17.13 -14.34 11.24
CA GLU A 735 -18.31 -15.18 11.29
C GLU A 735 -18.73 -15.40 12.74
N THR A 736 -19.99 -15.79 12.98
CA THR A 736 -20.50 -15.97 14.34
C THR A 736 -19.65 -16.98 15.10
N PRO A 737 -19.03 -16.62 16.24
CA PRO A 737 -18.29 -17.57 17.06
C PRO A 737 -19.22 -18.70 17.50
N VAL A 738 -18.74 -19.94 17.40
CA VAL A 738 -19.50 -21.12 17.83
C VAL A 738 -18.85 -21.67 19.10
N PRO A 739 -19.52 -21.61 20.26
CA PRO A 739 -19.01 -22.25 21.46
C PRO A 739 -18.95 -23.78 21.31
N ASP A 740 -17.87 -24.37 21.84
CA ASP A 740 -17.68 -25.80 22.03
C ASP A 740 -18.79 -26.40 22.93
N PHE A 741 -18.85 -27.73 23.02
CA PHE A 741 -19.86 -28.44 23.84
C PHE A 741 -19.84 -28.07 25.33
N ASP A 742 -18.73 -27.54 25.83
CA ASP A 742 -18.54 -27.07 27.21
C ASP A 742 -18.68 -25.54 27.36
N GLY A 743 -19.13 -24.84 26.30
CA GLY A 743 -19.51 -23.42 26.35
C GLY A 743 -18.36 -22.43 26.15
N PHE A 744 -17.26 -22.85 25.52
CA PHE A 744 -16.11 -22.00 25.24
C PHE A 744 -15.91 -21.80 23.74
N VAL A 745 -15.57 -20.58 23.32
CA VAL A 745 -15.02 -20.31 21.99
C VAL A 745 -13.51 -20.53 22.04
N SER A 746 -13.00 -21.42 21.18
CA SER A 746 -11.59 -21.81 21.15
C SER A 746 -10.85 -21.14 19.98
N ILE A 747 -9.67 -20.58 20.27
CA ILE A 747 -8.76 -19.93 19.32
C ILE A 747 -7.39 -20.60 19.41
N GLU A 748 -7.01 -21.30 18.35
CA GLU A 748 -5.73 -22.01 18.23
C GLU A 748 -4.64 -21.06 17.69
N ALA A 749 -4.13 -20.19 18.56
CA ALA A 749 -3.07 -19.26 18.24
C ALA A 749 -2.26 -18.90 19.49
N PRO A 750 -0.98 -18.49 19.35
CA PRO A 750 -0.16 -18.00 20.46
C PRO A 750 -0.57 -16.56 20.85
N ILE A 751 -1.82 -16.37 21.24
CA ILE A 751 -2.38 -15.07 21.65
C ILE A 751 -1.52 -14.49 22.78
N PRO A 752 -1.12 -13.20 22.72
CA PRO A 752 -0.23 -12.58 23.71
C PRO A 752 -0.95 -12.23 25.02
N ILE A 753 -1.59 -13.21 25.64
CA ILE A 753 -2.36 -13.10 26.89
C ILE A 753 -1.59 -13.68 28.08
N LEU A 754 -1.68 -13.04 29.24
CA LEU A 754 -1.17 -13.56 30.53
C LEU A 754 -2.23 -13.48 31.63
N GLU A 755 -1.97 -14.20 32.73
CA GLU A 755 -2.75 -14.09 33.96
C GLU A 755 -2.82 -12.64 34.44
N GLY A 756 -4.03 -12.17 34.76
CA GLY A 756 -4.32 -10.78 35.13
C GLY A 756 -4.92 -9.95 33.99
N ASP A 757 -4.73 -10.36 32.73
CA ASP A 757 -5.35 -9.69 31.58
C ASP A 757 -6.87 -9.92 31.54
N VAL A 758 -7.60 -8.94 31.03
CA VAL A 758 -9.07 -8.95 31.00
C VAL A 758 -9.56 -9.11 29.58
N ILE A 759 -10.42 -10.11 29.34
CA ILE A 759 -11.12 -10.26 28.07
C ILE A 759 -12.53 -9.68 28.19
N THR A 760 -12.91 -8.84 27.23
CA THR A 760 -14.27 -8.31 27.06
C THR A 760 -14.74 -8.52 25.62
N LEU A 761 -16.05 -8.42 25.38
CA LEU A 761 -16.62 -8.39 24.03
C LEU A 761 -16.91 -6.92 23.69
N LEU A 762 -15.99 -6.30 22.94
CA LEU A 762 -16.07 -4.90 22.55
C LEU A 762 -17.37 -4.65 21.76
N GLY A 763 -17.95 -3.46 21.90
CA GLY A 763 -19.25 -3.11 21.30
C GLY A 763 -20.48 -3.66 22.03
N VAL A 764 -20.32 -4.72 22.83
CA VAL A 764 -21.43 -5.42 23.51
C VAL A 764 -21.43 -5.20 25.03
N SER A 765 -20.32 -5.50 25.71
CA SER A 765 -20.25 -5.46 27.18
C SER A 765 -18.82 -5.34 27.70
N ASP A 766 -18.65 -4.45 28.68
CA ASP A 766 -17.40 -4.30 29.46
C ASP A 766 -17.25 -5.38 30.56
N THR A 767 -18.15 -6.37 30.61
CA THR A 767 -18.09 -7.44 31.61
C THR A 767 -16.96 -8.40 31.27
N ALA A 768 -16.04 -8.59 32.22
CA ALA A 768 -14.93 -9.52 32.08
C ALA A 768 -15.43 -10.96 31.83
N LEU A 769 -15.00 -11.55 30.72
CA LEU A 769 -15.28 -12.92 30.34
C LEU A 769 -14.30 -13.88 31.02
N GLN A 770 -14.79 -15.05 31.41
CA GLN A 770 -13.94 -16.12 31.91
C GLN A 770 -13.16 -16.73 30.77
N TRP A 771 -11.88 -16.98 30.95
CA TRP A 771 -11.02 -17.58 29.93
C TRP A 771 -10.00 -18.53 30.54
N THR A 772 -9.53 -19.46 29.71
CA THR A 772 -8.41 -20.35 30.04
C THR A 772 -7.45 -20.38 28.87
N TYR A 773 -6.16 -20.49 29.16
CA TYR A 773 -5.12 -20.57 28.13
C TYR A 773 -4.24 -21.78 28.40
N ALA A 774 -4.18 -22.70 27.43
CA ALA A 774 -3.35 -23.89 27.49
C ALA A 774 -2.17 -23.73 26.55
N SER A 775 -0.96 -23.60 27.10
CA SER A 775 0.29 -23.64 26.36
C SER A 775 0.82 -25.08 26.34
N THR A 776 0.25 -25.96 25.51
CA THR A 776 0.79 -27.33 25.38
C THR A 776 1.96 -27.37 24.41
N SER A 777 3.12 -27.81 24.89
CA SER A 777 4.39 -27.90 24.17
C SER A 777 4.46 -29.01 23.09
N ALA A 778 3.34 -29.35 22.44
CA ALA A 778 3.29 -30.37 21.39
C ALA A 778 2.26 -30.09 20.27
N ALA A 779 1.27 -29.23 20.51
CA ALA A 779 0.36 -28.66 19.52
C ALA A 779 -0.14 -27.32 20.08
N GLY A 780 -0.23 -26.31 19.21
CA GLY A 780 -0.41 -24.88 19.46
C GLY A 780 -1.09 -24.44 20.78
N SER A 781 -0.64 -23.29 21.29
CA SER A 781 -1.37 -22.60 22.35
C SER A 781 -2.84 -22.40 21.98
N THR A 782 -3.75 -22.67 22.92
CA THR A 782 -5.19 -22.49 22.71
C THR A 782 -5.77 -21.57 23.77
N LEU A 783 -6.37 -20.46 23.33
CA LEU A 783 -7.18 -19.59 24.16
C LEU A 783 -8.64 -20.06 24.09
N ARG A 784 -9.28 -20.24 25.24
CA ARG A 784 -10.70 -20.60 25.34
C ARG A 784 -11.42 -19.52 26.13
N ILE A 785 -12.49 -18.94 25.56
CA ILE A 785 -13.26 -17.85 26.15
C ILE A 785 -14.69 -18.33 26.41
N SER A 786 -15.16 -18.27 27.66
CA SER A 786 -16.53 -18.62 28.00
C SER A 786 -17.46 -17.46 27.66
N VAL A 787 -18.39 -17.69 26.75
CA VAL A 787 -19.36 -16.70 26.30
C VAL A 787 -20.65 -17.40 25.89
N SER A 788 -21.79 -16.86 26.33
CA SER A 788 -23.11 -17.42 26.02
C SER A 788 -23.59 -17.02 24.61
N ASN A 789 -24.40 -17.87 23.97
CA ASN A 789 -25.03 -17.54 22.70
C ASN A 789 -25.88 -16.27 22.76
N ASP A 790 -26.50 -15.95 23.91
CA ASP A 790 -27.30 -14.73 24.08
C ASP A 790 -26.45 -13.47 23.98
N VAL A 791 -25.22 -13.51 24.51
CA VAL A 791 -24.25 -12.40 24.41
C VAL A 791 -23.70 -12.29 22.98
N LEU A 792 -23.40 -13.42 22.33
CA LEU A 792 -22.97 -13.42 20.93
C LEU A 792 -24.06 -12.89 19.99
N ALA A 793 -25.33 -13.16 20.27
CA ALA A 793 -26.45 -12.68 19.46
C ALA A 793 -26.70 -11.16 19.55
N MET A 794 -26.03 -10.45 20.46
CA MET A 794 -26.11 -8.98 20.57
C MET A 794 -25.23 -8.26 19.56
N GLU A 795 -24.31 -8.97 18.91
CA GLU A 795 -23.40 -8.42 17.90
C GLU A 795 -23.71 -9.01 16.53
N THR A 796 -23.42 -8.22 15.49
CA THR A 796 -23.60 -8.57 14.09
C THR A 796 -22.38 -8.17 13.28
N TYR A 797 -22.18 -8.84 12.15
CA TYR A 797 -21.05 -8.63 11.21
C TYR A 797 -19.68 -9.10 11.70
N CYS A 798 -19.22 -8.64 12.86
CA CYS A 798 -17.93 -9.04 13.42
C CYS A 798 -17.90 -8.95 14.94
N TRP A 799 -17.43 -10.01 15.61
CA TRP A 799 -17.32 -10.10 17.06
C TRP A 799 -15.88 -9.84 17.50
N VAL A 800 -15.68 -8.85 18.35
CA VAL A 800 -14.34 -8.41 18.76
C VAL A 800 -14.07 -8.73 20.22
N PHE A 801 -13.28 -9.77 20.46
CA PHE A 801 -12.75 -10.03 21.80
C PHE A 801 -11.52 -9.16 22.05
N LYS A 802 -11.64 -8.24 23.00
CA LYS A 802 -10.55 -7.36 23.44
C LYS A 802 -9.84 -7.99 24.61
N VAL A 803 -8.56 -8.30 24.44
CA VAL A 803 -7.62 -8.65 25.52
C VAL A 803 -6.94 -7.35 25.98
N LEU A 804 -7.39 -6.80 27.11
CA LEU A 804 -6.77 -5.64 27.73
C LEU A 804 -5.59 -6.11 28.58
N TYR A 805 -4.39 -5.59 28.29
CA TYR A 805 -3.20 -5.92 29.07
C TYR A 805 -3.26 -5.27 30.45
N SER A 806 -3.01 -6.08 31.47
CA SER A 806 -2.85 -5.69 32.88
C SER A 806 -1.74 -4.68 33.14
#